data_AF-A0A151ZF62-F1
#
_entry.id   AF-A0A151ZF62-F1
#
_cell.length_a   1.000
_cell.length_b   1.000
_cell.length_c   1.000
_cell.angle_alpha   90.00
_cell.angle_beta   90.00
_cell.angle_gamma   90.00
#
_symmetry.space_group_name_H-M   'P 1'
#
loop_
_entity.id
_entity.type
_entity.pdbx_description
1 polymer ?
#
loop_
_entity_poly.entity_id
_entity_poly.type
_entity_poly.pdbx_seq_one_letter_code
_entity_poly.pdbx_strand_id
1 'polypeptide(L)'
;MIFGINSCPSTASTWRPTMASSSSPVSPSITITNQPALDTLYDNNNLVFMGQYGYSATSLTSGPVGIANSFTINYPTWGPNYHWLVSKTPTPALKANLSYQFSFGFKLGQVYGTYNRVANMTLVLFRYPDITDPNGSSQYFTTSSGTPLYSQTFTGSFTSNTQFLVTNITVTPTVDIGESVLALKLERTTQTGPSVTTIFISNMKFTLPSRPITTPTSFLTKDSELINIPKPPVALDVQDASTCPYLPTDLVHWHDPTIWSGGVVPSPATAITLPANKKVLISPCSISQTSIYTKITIPATSQLIFADASMNMMVKDIYVQGQLIMGTKTCRYNANINLTFYGNKTTSDTIATNFGSKGIAVASGGFISMQGKQYHYTWSKLSATAWSGDIIIYLQDSVNWEVGQQIFITTSVYQDDLRNQNEVATIAAIEGNKIQLTGPLRYYHYGGQEYQAEVGLLSRRIILQGDPATSNPGQFGGHVLVSGQGQFSGLQLIKMGQLNNKGRYPLHYHLAGNLTNSYITDCSVSDSYYRCYTIHGSNNVTVSRNVAFNATGHCYYLEDGVEVDNTISYNLAAYVHVIGTPAAGYTQYGQDFVQSSSLAQPADSTASGFYITNAWNTFIGNSASGGWTGFAFVNLPRPIGNHLTVPIIPSQFTVKVFDGNTAHSSGNYFEFASSIYVGGELTYNDNDGLLYYTNGRVSRETFINGVDSSANEIPMTFTNTKVYQSNRGVGHWGERVEVIGLESHDSRRPGSLFGEAWLHNALVNGQSGNLLSKGKEMSRQGFQFYDTYVQTILSNVIFRNFNNTYPSSTSSEDDNKVLISMTHSDEFKPQGISATNNITLQNCAAARIIGHNVVDTGSSRYFNFIDYDGTFTSRGVPTIVGAHDKWWQFDSTCQFNSDWQCYVCNKGSKEIASLQFWVPGLISRDESWPADSYVGNISLFGSGITDQRRTIVTRNAGVTGISNMGWYLYLTGGSPTYMKLWLSQVPFGNYVFLAIPYPAGTTFNVSCEYKYNSQYSYNFTMAASAAAVRSGDGKKYYFDQTHLFVKAINFRLDGTEKFTRGGATLYDVYWEFIIHISAKNTIVSAVNNFFTNLPDILPSSTL
;
A
#
# COMPACT_ATOMS: atom_id res chain seq x y z
N MET A 1 -42.72 -24.29 -1.26
CA MET A 1 -43.39 -25.61 -1.29
C MET A 1 -43.06 -26.31 0.02
N ILE A 2 -44.06 -26.57 0.86
CA ILE A 2 -43.90 -27.29 2.13
C ILE A 2 -43.70 -28.76 1.77
N PHE A 3 -42.47 -29.28 1.86
CA PHE A 3 -42.21 -30.70 1.67
C PHE A 3 -42.68 -31.45 2.93
N GLY A 4 -43.66 -32.34 2.75
CA GLY A 4 -44.09 -33.28 3.76
C GLY A 4 -42.93 -34.16 4.23
N ILE A 5 -43.00 -34.53 5.51
CA ILE A 5 -42.06 -35.41 6.21
C ILE A 5 -42.19 -36.82 5.62
N ASN A 6 -41.49 -37.08 4.51
CA ASN A 6 -41.26 -38.45 4.05
C ASN A 6 -40.08 -39.01 4.87
N SER A 7 -40.32 -40.10 5.59
CA SER A 7 -39.27 -40.89 6.23
C SER A 7 -38.23 -41.29 5.19
N CYS A 8 -36.95 -40.94 5.43
CA CYS A 8 -35.85 -41.29 4.54
C CYS A 8 -35.75 -42.83 4.48
N PRO A 9 -35.98 -43.48 3.33
CA PRO A 9 -36.11 -44.94 3.27
C PRO A 9 -34.78 -45.60 3.64
N SER A 10 -34.75 -46.37 4.73
CA SER A 10 -33.51 -46.95 5.29
C SER A 10 -33.09 -48.29 4.67
N THR A 11 -33.97 -48.94 3.89
CA THR A 11 -33.77 -50.32 3.38
C THR A 11 -34.01 -50.52 1.88
N ALA A 12 -34.41 -49.48 1.13
CA ALA A 12 -34.71 -49.59 -0.30
C ALA A 12 -33.48 -49.25 -1.16
N SER A 13 -33.28 -49.89 -2.32
CA SER A 13 -32.22 -49.56 -3.28
C SER A 13 -32.26 -48.10 -3.81
N THR A 14 -33.29 -47.34 -3.43
CA THR A 14 -33.60 -45.96 -3.82
C THR A 14 -33.28 -44.90 -2.75
N TRP A 15 -32.49 -45.22 -1.72
CA TRP A 15 -32.18 -44.28 -0.62
C TRP A 15 -31.17 -43.17 -1.00
N ARG A 16 -30.44 -43.35 -2.11
CA ARG A 16 -29.52 -42.33 -2.62
C ARG A 16 -30.32 -41.18 -3.24
N PRO A 17 -30.01 -39.91 -2.92
CA PRO A 17 -30.75 -38.78 -3.47
C PRO A 17 -30.44 -38.60 -4.97
N THR A 18 -31.28 -37.84 -5.66
CA THR A 18 -30.96 -37.34 -7.00
C THR A 18 -29.76 -36.40 -6.92
N MET A 19 -28.74 -36.63 -7.74
CA MET A 19 -27.54 -35.80 -7.76
C MET A 19 -27.81 -34.45 -8.43
N ALA A 20 -27.15 -33.40 -7.94
CA ALA A 20 -27.25 -32.08 -8.52
C ALA A 20 -26.70 -32.06 -9.95
N SER A 21 -27.38 -31.32 -10.83
CA SER A 21 -26.92 -31.12 -12.19
C SER A 21 -25.70 -30.21 -12.23
N SER A 22 -24.74 -30.54 -13.09
CA SER A 22 -23.61 -29.65 -13.43
C SER A 22 -24.02 -28.46 -14.30
N SER A 23 -25.21 -28.52 -14.93
CA SER A 23 -25.72 -27.44 -15.77
C SER A 23 -25.84 -26.13 -15.01
N SER A 24 -25.23 -25.07 -15.52
CA SER A 24 -25.47 -23.72 -15.02
C SER A 24 -26.91 -23.30 -15.30
N PRO A 25 -27.54 -22.50 -14.42
CA PRO A 25 -28.80 -21.84 -14.74
C PRO A 25 -28.69 -21.06 -16.05
N VAL A 26 -29.74 -21.11 -16.88
CA VAL A 26 -29.79 -20.30 -18.11
C VAL A 26 -29.89 -18.84 -17.70
N SER A 27 -28.91 -18.03 -18.09
CA SER A 27 -28.99 -16.58 -17.92
C SER A 27 -30.10 -16.02 -18.83
N PRO A 28 -30.96 -15.12 -18.34
CA PRO A 28 -31.81 -14.34 -19.21
C PRO A 28 -30.95 -13.44 -20.11
N SER A 29 -31.45 -13.10 -21.30
CA SER A 29 -30.81 -12.13 -22.17
C SER A 29 -30.87 -10.71 -21.58
N ILE A 30 -29.80 -9.95 -21.78
CA ILE A 30 -29.70 -8.54 -21.36
C ILE A 30 -30.49 -7.68 -22.35
N THR A 31 -31.78 -7.53 -22.09
CA THR A 31 -32.74 -6.81 -22.96
C THR A 31 -33.05 -5.38 -22.49
N ILE A 32 -32.50 -4.97 -21.35
CA ILE A 32 -32.72 -3.65 -20.77
C ILE A 32 -32.09 -2.55 -21.64
N THR A 33 -32.88 -1.51 -21.92
CA THR A 33 -32.47 -0.38 -22.76
C THR A 33 -32.22 0.91 -21.98
N ASN A 34 -32.70 1.00 -20.73
CA ASN A 34 -32.55 2.17 -19.86
C ASN A 34 -32.03 1.78 -18.48
N GLN A 35 -31.08 2.56 -17.97
CA GLN A 35 -30.70 2.58 -16.56
C GLN A 35 -31.91 3.08 -15.73
N PRO A 36 -32.23 2.45 -14.57
CA PRO A 36 -33.21 2.98 -13.64
C PRO A 36 -32.72 4.31 -13.02
N ALA A 37 -33.66 5.10 -12.48
CA ALA A 37 -33.28 6.26 -11.70
C ALA A 37 -32.65 5.84 -10.35
N LEU A 38 -31.66 6.61 -9.88
CA LEU A 38 -31.01 6.43 -8.60
C LEU A 38 -31.17 7.70 -7.76
N ASP A 39 -31.83 7.56 -6.61
CA ASP A 39 -32.04 8.63 -5.63
C ASP A 39 -31.03 8.53 -4.49
N THR A 40 -30.31 9.62 -4.20
CA THR A 40 -29.54 9.81 -2.97
C THR A 40 -30.33 10.71 -2.04
N LEU A 41 -30.87 10.15 -0.95
CA LEU A 41 -31.72 10.87 0.01
C LEU A 41 -30.88 11.57 1.08
N TYR A 42 -31.27 12.79 1.45
CA TYR A 42 -30.63 13.55 2.52
C TYR A 42 -31.61 13.86 3.67
N ASP A 43 -31.21 13.49 4.89
CA ASP A 43 -31.98 13.64 6.13
C ASP A 43 -31.12 14.27 7.26
N ASN A 44 -31.67 14.38 8.48
CA ASN A 44 -30.93 14.93 9.62
C ASN A 44 -29.77 14.05 10.11
N ASN A 45 -29.69 12.78 9.69
CA ASN A 45 -28.61 11.87 10.10
C ASN A 45 -27.39 12.04 9.19
N ASN A 46 -27.63 12.22 7.89
CA ASN A 46 -26.58 12.32 6.87
C ASN A 46 -26.27 13.77 6.43
N LEU A 47 -26.91 14.77 7.03
CA LEU A 47 -26.55 16.19 6.91
C LEU A 47 -25.95 16.72 8.21
N VAL A 48 -25.15 17.77 8.09
CA VAL A 48 -24.71 18.61 9.21
C VAL A 48 -25.09 20.07 8.94
N PHE A 49 -25.59 20.75 9.98
CA PHE A 49 -25.78 22.20 9.93
C PHE A 49 -24.47 22.89 10.27
N MET A 50 -24.04 23.82 9.43
CA MET A 50 -22.82 24.61 9.68
C MET A 50 -23.13 26.11 9.52
N GLY A 51 -22.85 26.88 10.57
CA GLY A 51 -23.20 28.30 10.70
C GLY A 51 -21.99 29.25 10.66
N GLN A 52 -22.26 30.57 10.67
CA GLN A 52 -21.23 31.60 10.79
C GLN A 52 -20.97 32.03 12.24
N TYR A 53 -22.02 32.13 13.08
CA TYR A 53 -21.99 32.46 14.51
C TYR A 53 -23.33 32.14 15.18
N GLY A 54 -23.39 32.15 16.53
CA GLY A 54 -24.65 32.09 17.30
C GLY A 54 -25.45 30.78 17.17
N TYR A 55 -24.75 29.64 17.03
CA TYR A 55 -25.32 28.32 16.70
C TYR A 55 -25.27 27.33 17.88
N SER A 56 -26.14 26.30 17.84
CA SER A 56 -26.17 25.15 18.74
C SER A 56 -26.18 23.85 17.94
N ALA A 57 -25.45 22.82 18.39
CA ALA A 57 -25.46 21.45 17.83
C ALA A 57 -26.87 20.85 17.58
N THR A 58 -27.90 21.45 18.17
CA THR A 58 -29.31 21.06 18.10
C THR A 58 -30.13 21.75 17.01
N SER A 59 -29.56 22.61 16.14
CA SER A 59 -30.39 23.28 15.11
C SER A 59 -30.96 22.35 14.06
N LEU A 60 -30.36 21.17 13.83
CA LEU A 60 -30.88 20.16 12.92
C LEU A 60 -31.49 19.02 13.73
N THR A 61 -32.81 18.88 13.69
CA THR A 61 -33.52 17.81 14.40
C THR A 61 -34.39 17.01 13.43
N SER A 62 -34.91 15.87 13.89
CA SER A 62 -35.90 15.10 13.13
C SER A 62 -37.09 15.96 12.70
N GLY A 63 -37.66 15.61 11.55
CA GLY A 63 -38.82 16.31 10.99
C GLY A 63 -40.12 15.98 11.73
N PRO A 64 -41.23 16.60 11.30
CA PRO A 64 -42.55 16.32 11.86
C PRO A 64 -42.94 14.83 11.73
N VAL A 65 -43.58 14.31 12.78
CA VAL A 65 -44.08 12.92 12.81
C VAL A 65 -45.02 12.67 11.62
N GLY A 66 -44.82 11.55 10.92
CA GLY A 66 -45.62 11.16 9.77
C GLY A 66 -45.15 11.73 8.43
N ILE A 67 -44.09 12.55 8.39
CA ILE A 67 -43.49 13.06 7.16
C ILE A 67 -42.16 12.34 6.89
N ALA A 68 -42.15 11.46 5.88
CA ALA A 68 -40.96 10.68 5.51
C ALA A 68 -39.80 11.57 5.01
N ASN A 69 -38.57 11.14 5.28
CA ASN A 69 -37.32 11.81 4.87
C ASN A 69 -37.35 13.33 5.16
N SER A 70 -37.73 13.71 6.37
CA SER A 70 -37.89 15.12 6.74
C SER A 70 -37.08 15.50 7.97
N PHE A 71 -36.68 16.76 8.01
CA PHE A 71 -35.93 17.35 9.10
C PHE A 71 -36.37 18.78 9.38
N THR A 72 -36.05 19.23 10.58
CA THR A 72 -36.38 20.55 11.08
C THR A 72 -35.10 21.34 11.31
N ILE A 73 -35.07 22.58 10.83
CA ILE A 73 -34.02 23.55 11.09
C ILE A 73 -34.55 24.59 12.08
N ASN A 74 -33.97 24.66 13.27
CA ASN A 74 -34.36 25.57 14.34
C ASN A 74 -33.30 26.67 14.53
N TYR A 75 -33.72 27.92 14.38
CA TYR A 75 -32.86 29.07 14.63
C TYR A 75 -33.22 29.78 15.94
N PRO A 76 -32.22 30.11 16.78
CA PRO A 76 -32.45 30.97 17.92
C PRO A 76 -32.81 32.39 17.47
N THR A 77 -33.15 33.24 18.43
CA THR A 77 -33.29 34.68 18.21
C THR A 77 -31.95 35.27 17.77
N TRP A 78 -31.97 36.24 16.86
CA TRP A 78 -30.77 36.94 16.35
C TRP A 78 -29.68 36.05 15.70
N GLY A 79 -30.08 34.90 15.14
CA GLY A 79 -29.22 34.01 14.38
C GLY A 79 -28.77 34.57 13.01
N PRO A 80 -27.75 33.96 12.39
CA PRO A 80 -27.07 34.49 11.20
C PRO A 80 -27.97 34.58 9.97
N ASN A 81 -27.69 35.46 9.02
CA ASN A 81 -28.48 35.58 7.80
C ASN A 81 -28.22 34.47 6.76
N TYR A 82 -27.27 33.56 6.97
CA TYR A 82 -27.13 32.35 6.15
C TYR A 82 -26.57 31.16 6.96
N HIS A 83 -26.71 29.96 6.41
CA HIS A 83 -26.07 28.74 6.91
C HIS A 83 -25.87 27.73 5.76
N TRP A 84 -25.19 26.64 6.07
CA TRP A 84 -24.95 25.53 5.18
C TRP A 84 -25.55 24.24 5.74
N LEU A 85 -26.16 23.45 4.87
CA LEU A 85 -26.43 22.04 5.09
C LEU A 85 -25.44 21.25 4.25
N VAL A 86 -24.54 20.52 4.90
CA VAL A 86 -23.46 19.79 4.22
C VAL A 86 -23.69 18.29 4.39
N SER A 87 -23.57 17.52 3.32
CA SER A 87 -23.69 16.07 3.40
C SER A 87 -22.47 15.45 4.06
N LYS A 88 -22.71 14.49 4.94
CA LYS A 88 -21.70 13.61 5.54
C LYS A 88 -21.25 12.50 4.59
N THR A 89 -21.98 12.28 3.51
CA THR A 89 -21.75 11.20 2.54
C THR A 89 -21.44 11.77 1.16
N PRO A 90 -20.60 11.10 0.36
CA PRO A 90 -20.34 11.51 -1.02
C PRO A 90 -21.60 11.54 -1.89
N THR A 91 -21.64 12.49 -2.81
CA THR A 91 -22.63 12.62 -3.89
C THR A 91 -22.21 11.69 -5.03
N PRO A 92 -23.15 11.06 -5.76
CA PRO A 92 -22.83 10.26 -6.94
C PRO A 92 -21.94 11.00 -7.95
N ALA A 93 -21.07 10.27 -8.64
CA ALA A 93 -20.25 10.84 -9.70
C ALA A 93 -21.12 11.25 -10.90
N LEU A 94 -20.83 12.42 -11.47
CA LEU A 94 -21.63 13.05 -12.52
C LEU A 94 -20.81 13.18 -13.80
N LYS A 95 -21.32 12.66 -14.90
CA LYS A 95 -20.80 12.97 -16.25
C LYS A 95 -21.18 14.39 -16.66
N ALA A 96 -20.25 15.05 -17.35
CA ALA A 96 -20.44 16.34 -17.99
C ALA A 96 -21.64 16.31 -18.95
N ASN A 97 -22.32 17.46 -19.06
CA ASN A 97 -23.38 17.75 -20.02
C ASN A 97 -24.61 16.82 -19.93
N LEU A 98 -24.76 16.06 -18.85
CA LEU A 98 -25.98 15.32 -18.53
C LEU A 98 -26.81 16.08 -17.49
N SER A 99 -28.14 15.96 -17.60
CA SER A 99 -29.06 16.57 -16.64
C SER A 99 -29.38 15.63 -15.49
N TYR A 100 -29.22 16.14 -14.27
CA TYR A 100 -29.58 15.52 -13.00
C TYR A 100 -30.64 16.38 -12.30
N GLN A 101 -31.24 15.88 -11.23
CA GLN A 101 -32.26 16.59 -10.47
C GLN A 101 -31.88 16.69 -8.99
N PHE A 102 -31.98 17.87 -8.40
CA PHE A 102 -31.97 18.06 -6.96
C PHE A 102 -33.34 18.57 -6.53
N SER A 103 -33.99 17.91 -5.58
CA SER A 103 -35.36 18.24 -5.17
C SER A 103 -35.53 18.20 -3.66
N PHE A 104 -36.41 19.03 -3.12
CA PHE A 104 -36.82 19.02 -1.72
C PHE A 104 -38.17 19.72 -1.54
N GLY A 105 -38.94 19.31 -0.54
CA GLY A 105 -40.09 20.02 -0.02
C GLY A 105 -39.68 21.04 1.03
N PHE A 106 -40.26 22.24 0.98
CA PHE A 106 -40.01 23.33 1.93
C PHE A 106 -41.29 23.80 2.61
N LYS A 107 -41.24 24.05 3.92
CA LYS A 107 -42.34 24.67 4.68
C LYS A 107 -41.79 25.55 5.81
N LEU A 108 -42.30 26.77 5.93
CA LEU A 108 -41.98 27.66 7.04
C LEU A 108 -42.86 27.35 8.27
N GLY A 109 -42.27 27.29 9.47
CA GLY A 109 -43.00 26.97 10.70
C GLY A 109 -43.80 28.11 11.32
N GLN A 110 -43.70 29.31 10.75
CA GLN A 110 -44.33 30.53 11.22
C GLN A 110 -44.82 31.36 10.02
N VAL A 111 -45.65 32.37 10.28
CA VAL A 111 -46.15 33.31 9.24
C VAL A 111 -44.98 34.03 8.58
N TYR A 112 -45.00 34.10 7.25
CA TYR A 112 -43.97 34.79 6.46
C TYR A 112 -43.88 36.28 6.83
N GLY A 113 -42.66 36.78 7.05
CA GLY A 113 -42.38 38.14 7.47
C GLY A 113 -40.90 38.52 7.31
N THR A 114 -40.51 39.67 7.88
CA THR A 114 -39.18 40.26 7.67
C THR A 114 -38.02 39.37 8.14
N TYR A 115 -38.15 38.69 9.28
CA TYR A 115 -37.05 37.94 9.94
C TYR A 115 -36.89 36.48 9.50
N ASN A 116 -37.78 35.97 8.65
CA ASN A 116 -37.82 34.57 8.24
C ASN A 116 -37.94 34.40 6.71
N ARG A 117 -37.63 35.47 5.97
CA ARG A 117 -37.58 35.49 4.50
C ARG A 117 -36.28 34.89 3.99
N VAL A 118 -36.38 33.80 3.25
CA VAL A 118 -35.27 33.22 2.46
C VAL A 118 -35.19 33.96 1.12
N ALA A 119 -34.02 34.50 0.81
CA ALA A 119 -33.75 35.26 -0.43
C ALA A 119 -33.51 34.32 -1.60
N ASN A 120 -32.60 33.37 -1.42
CA ASN A 120 -32.20 32.39 -2.41
C ASN A 120 -31.61 31.17 -1.68
N MET A 121 -31.40 30.10 -2.43
CA MET A 121 -30.55 29.00 -1.99
C MET A 121 -29.52 28.70 -3.08
N THR A 122 -28.35 28.25 -2.69
CA THR A 122 -27.28 27.87 -3.60
C THR A 122 -26.89 26.42 -3.35
N LEU A 123 -27.11 25.57 -4.36
CA LEU A 123 -26.58 24.21 -4.37
C LEU A 123 -25.12 24.28 -4.81
N VAL A 124 -24.24 23.61 -4.08
CA VAL A 124 -22.81 23.59 -4.36
C VAL A 124 -22.29 22.17 -4.21
N LEU A 125 -21.45 21.73 -5.15
CA LEU A 125 -20.69 20.49 -5.04
C LEU A 125 -19.21 20.84 -4.81
N PHE A 126 -18.69 20.44 -3.67
CA PHE A 126 -17.29 20.65 -3.31
C PHE A 126 -16.50 19.36 -3.41
N ARG A 127 -15.19 19.44 -3.58
CA ARG A 127 -14.32 18.31 -3.20
C ARG A 127 -14.31 18.22 -1.68
N TYR A 128 -14.29 17.01 -1.15
CA TYR A 128 -14.20 16.77 0.30
C TYR A 128 -13.09 17.59 1.00
N PRO A 129 -11.83 17.63 0.53
CA PRO A 129 -10.75 18.39 1.19
C PRO A 129 -10.84 19.92 1.02
N ASP A 130 -11.73 20.44 0.16
CA ASP A 130 -11.83 21.88 -0.07
C ASP A 130 -12.75 22.59 0.93
N ILE A 131 -13.43 21.84 1.81
CA ILE A 131 -14.35 22.37 2.83
C ILE A 131 -14.03 21.83 4.22
N THR A 132 -14.59 22.44 5.26
CA THR A 132 -14.59 21.86 6.61
C THR A 132 -15.22 20.46 6.58
N ASP A 133 -14.55 19.48 7.20
CA ASP A 133 -15.03 18.10 7.28
C ASP A 133 -16.41 18.04 7.94
N PRO A 134 -17.46 17.58 7.21
CA PRO A 134 -18.82 17.47 7.75
C PRO A 134 -18.97 16.38 8.82
N ASN A 135 -17.99 15.49 8.95
CA ASN A 135 -17.91 14.48 10.00
C ASN A 135 -17.02 14.92 11.18
N GLY A 136 -16.38 16.08 11.08
CA GLY A 136 -15.53 16.65 12.12
C GLY A 136 -16.32 17.30 13.25
N SER A 137 -15.58 17.79 14.26
CA SER A 137 -16.16 18.50 15.41
C SER A 137 -16.47 19.99 15.13
N SER A 138 -15.92 20.55 14.06
CA SER A 138 -16.13 21.96 13.69
C SER A 138 -17.54 22.17 13.14
N GLN A 139 -18.20 23.21 13.64
CA GLN A 139 -19.56 23.59 13.24
C GLN A 139 -19.57 24.84 12.35
N TYR A 140 -18.38 25.38 12.04
CA TYR A 140 -18.22 26.52 11.14
C TYR A 140 -17.89 26.02 9.75
N PHE A 141 -18.61 26.50 8.75
CA PHE A 141 -18.31 26.20 7.35
C PHE A 141 -17.23 27.12 6.84
N THR A 142 -16.09 26.56 6.47
CA THR A 142 -15.01 27.24 5.78
C THR A 142 -14.77 26.56 4.44
N THR A 143 -14.47 27.36 3.42
CA THR A 143 -13.99 26.89 2.12
C THR A 143 -12.53 27.27 1.99
N SER A 144 -11.70 26.37 1.47
CA SER A 144 -10.38 26.74 0.95
C SER A 144 -10.53 27.69 -0.25
N SER A 145 -9.44 28.31 -0.71
CA SER A 145 -9.42 29.23 -1.87
C SER A 145 -9.81 28.58 -3.23
N GLY A 146 -10.27 27.33 -3.25
CA GLY A 146 -10.65 26.62 -4.47
C GLY A 146 -12.06 26.96 -4.98
N THR A 147 -12.23 26.97 -6.30
CA THR A 147 -13.55 27.05 -6.95
C THR A 147 -14.33 25.75 -6.73
N PRO A 148 -15.63 25.80 -6.37
CA PRO A 148 -16.48 24.61 -6.33
C PRO A 148 -16.48 23.84 -7.65
N LEU A 149 -16.71 22.53 -7.60
CA LEU A 149 -16.86 21.70 -8.81
C LEU A 149 -18.14 22.05 -9.57
N TYR A 150 -19.17 22.48 -8.84
CA TYR A 150 -20.43 22.95 -9.37
C TYR A 150 -21.08 23.94 -8.41
N SER A 151 -21.75 24.97 -8.92
CA SER A 151 -22.56 25.87 -8.12
C SER A 151 -23.75 26.39 -8.92
N GLN A 152 -24.93 26.41 -8.29
CA GLN A 152 -26.15 26.93 -8.89
C GLN A 152 -27.02 27.59 -7.82
N THR A 153 -27.25 28.89 -7.97
CA THR A 153 -28.19 29.65 -7.15
C THR A 153 -29.58 29.60 -7.78
N PHE A 154 -30.60 29.41 -6.95
CA PHE A 154 -31.99 29.40 -7.37
C PHE A 154 -32.87 30.15 -6.37
N THR A 155 -33.95 30.73 -6.90
CA THR A 155 -34.95 31.47 -6.13
C THR A 155 -36.29 30.74 -6.21
N GLY A 156 -37.06 30.75 -5.11
CA GLY A 156 -38.37 30.12 -5.06
C GLY A 156 -39.32 30.81 -4.09
N SER A 157 -40.59 30.39 -4.08
CA SER A 157 -41.58 30.84 -3.09
C SER A 157 -41.34 30.13 -1.76
N PHE A 158 -40.31 30.53 -1.02
CA PHE A 158 -39.98 30.02 0.32
C PHE A 158 -40.89 30.63 1.40
N THR A 159 -42.21 30.52 1.20
CA THR A 159 -43.23 31.22 1.99
C THR A 159 -43.89 30.33 3.03
N SER A 160 -44.68 30.92 3.93
CA SER A 160 -45.52 30.19 4.88
C SER A 160 -46.73 29.59 4.16
N ASN A 161 -46.73 28.27 3.98
CA ASN A 161 -47.86 27.50 3.48
C ASN A 161 -48.24 26.41 4.50
N THR A 162 -49.50 25.98 4.52
CA THR A 162 -49.94 24.84 5.35
C THR A 162 -49.35 23.52 4.85
N GLN A 163 -49.00 23.45 3.56
CA GLN A 163 -48.41 22.29 2.87
C GLN A 163 -46.93 22.51 2.52
N PHE A 164 -46.18 21.42 2.31
CA PHE A 164 -44.82 21.49 1.76
C PHE A 164 -44.86 21.89 0.29
N LEU A 165 -44.06 22.88 -0.09
CA LEU A 165 -43.86 23.28 -1.48
C LEU A 165 -42.63 22.56 -2.04
N VAL A 166 -42.82 21.76 -3.09
CA VAL A 166 -41.72 21.01 -3.73
C VAL A 166 -40.95 21.93 -4.67
N THR A 167 -39.64 21.99 -4.49
CA THR A 167 -38.69 22.65 -5.39
C THR A 167 -37.92 21.58 -6.16
N ASN A 168 -37.81 21.73 -7.49
CA ASN A 168 -37.01 20.87 -8.36
C ASN A 168 -35.98 21.73 -9.10
N ILE A 169 -34.72 21.32 -9.08
CA ILE A 169 -33.60 22.03 -9.69
C ILE A 169 -32.88 21.07 -10.62
N THR A 170 -32.79 21.44 -11.90
CA THR A 170 -31.98 20.72 -12.87
C THR A 170 -30.52 21.09 -12.71
N VAL A 171 -29.67 20.08 -12.52
CA VAL A 171 -28.22 20.18 -12.35
C VAL A 171 -27.57 19.66 -13.62
N THR A 172 -26.75 20.46 -14.29
CA THR A 172 -26.04 20.05 -15.52
C THR A 172 -24.59 20.51 -15.43
N PRO A 173 -23.67 19.64 -14.93
CA PRO A 173 -22.26 20.02 -14.81
C PRO A 173 -21.62 20.12 -16.19
N THR A 174 -20.71 21.07 -16.38
CA THR A 174 -19.98 21.27 -17.65
C THR A 174 -18.73 20.40 -17.77
N VAL A 175 -18.33 19.78 -16.66
CA VAL A 175 -17.17 18.89 -16.54
C VAL A 175 -17.58 17.62 -15.78
N ASP A 176 -16.81 16.55 -15.96
CA ASP A 176 -17.00 15.34 -15.16
C ASP A 176 -16.66 15.64 -13.68
N ILE A 177 -17.56 15.24 -12.79
CA ILE A 177 -17.44 15.39 -11.35
C ILE A 177 -17.29 13.99 -10.76
N GLY A 178 -16.12 13.71 -10.17
CA GLY A 178 -15.86 12.49 -9.42
C GLY A 178 -16.45 12.54 -8.01
N GLU A 179 -15.62 12.28 -7.00
CA GLU A 179 -16.01 12.41 -5.60
C GLU A 179 -16.32 13.87 -5.25
N SER A 180 -17.51 14.11 -4.71
CA SER A 180 -17.95 15.43 -4.28
C SER A 180 -18.89 15.38 -3.09
N VAL A 181 -18.89 16.44 -2.29
CA VAL A 181 -19.79 16.65 -1.17
C VAL A 181 -20.84 17.68 -1.55
N LEU A 182 -22.11 17.32 -1.39
CA LEU A 182 -23.22 18.24 -1.58
C LEU A 182 -23.31 19.20 -0.39
N ALA A 183 -23.37 20.49 -0.68
CA ALA A 183 -23.66 21.53 0.29
C ALA A 183 -24.78 22.44 -0.24
N LEU A 184 -25.75 22.75 0.61
CA LEU A 184 -26.83 23.68 0.31
C LEU A 184 -26.68 24.92 1.20
N LYS A 185 -26.37 26.06 0.58
CA LYS A 185 -26.39 27.37 1.24
C LYS A 185 -27.81 27.91 1.22
N LEU A 186 -28.37 28.22 2.38
CA LEU A 186 -29.62 28.94 2.50
C LEU A 186 -29.34 30.39 2.91
N GLU A 187 -29.75 31.35 2.08
CA GLU A 187 -29.58 32.77 2.35
C GLU A 187 -30.90 33.42 2.76
N ARG A 188 -30.87 34.19 3.85
CA ARG A 188 -31.97 35.03 4.32
C ARG A 188 -31.66 36.49 4.07
N THR A 189 -32.71 37.30 3.92
CA THR A 189 -32.55 38.74 3.67
C THR A 189 -32.04 39.51 4.89
N THR A 190 -32.18 38.95 6.10
CA THR A 190 -31.71 39.54 7.36
C THR A 190 -31.46 38.43 8.39
N GLN A 191 -30.84 38.78 9.52
CA GLN A 191 -30.76 37.94 10.72
C GLN A 191 -32.15 37.57 11.25
N THR A 192 -32.27 36.48 12.01
CA THR A 192 -33.55 36.18 12.69
C THR A 192 -33.86 37.26 13.73
N GLY A 193 -35.13 37.38 14.09
CA GLY A 193 -35.61 38.44 14.96
C GLY A 193 -35.74 38.00 16.43
N PRO A 194 -36.64 38.65 17.19
CA PRO A 194 -36.85 38.36 18.61
C PRO A 194 -37.61 37.04 18.89
N SER A 195 -37.92 36.26 17.86
CA SER A 195 -38.61 34.97 17.99
C SER A 195 -37.88 33.88 17.22
N VAL A 196 -37.98 32.64 17.73
CA VAL A 196 -37.44 31.44 17.08
C VAL A 196 -38.02 31.32 15.68
N THR A 197 -37.16 30.97 14.72
CA THR A 197 -37.53 30.70 13.33
C THR A 197 -37.33 29.22 13.07
N THR A 198 -38.37 28.55 12.56
CA THR A 198 -38.30 27.13 12.19
C THR A 198 -38.56 26.95 10.69
N ILE A 199 -37.75 26.09 10.05
CA ILE A 199 -37.91 25.64 8.67
C ILE A 199 -38.05 24.12 8.67
N PHE A 200 -39.00 23.59 7.91
CA PHE A 200 -39.14 22.17 7.67
C PHE A 200 -38.71 21.85 6.24
N ILE A 201 -37.86 20.84 6.10
CA ILE A 201 -37.47 20.27 4.81
C ILE A 201 -37.97 18.82 4.77
N SER A 202 -38.53 18.40 3.64
CA SER A 202 -38.94 17.01 3.43
C SER A 202 -38.47 16.50 2.08
N ASN A 203 -38.26 15.19 1.98
CA ASN A 203 -37.88 14.51 0.75
C ASN A 203 -36.71 15.17 -0.01
N MET A 204 -35.70 15.67 0.72
CA MET A 204 -34.51 16.24 0.09
C MET A 204 -33.70 15.11 -0.54
N LYS A 205 -33.39 15.23 -1.84
CA LYS A 205 -32.68 14.20 -2.59
C LYS A 205 -31.97 14.73 -3.83
N PHE A 206 -30.92 14.01 -4.22
CA PHE A 206 -30.25 14.16 -5.50
C PHE A 206 -30.52 12.92 -6.36
N THR A 207 -31.05 13.11 -7.56
CA THR A 207 -31.57 12.06 -8.43
C THR A 207 -30.75 12.01 -9.72
N LEU A 208 -30.21 10.83 -9.99
CA LEU A 208 -29.76 10.43 -11.32
C LEU A 208 -30.98 9.91 -12.07
N PRO A 209 -31.48 10.60 -13.10
CA PRO A 209 -32.70 10.16 -13.80
C PRO A 209 -32.44 8.88 -14.59
N SER A 210 -33.53 8.18 -14.93
CA SER A 210 -33.46 7.07 -15.88
C SER A 210 -32.91 7.56 -17.22
N ARG A 211 -31.97 6.81 -17.80
CA ARG A 211 -31.28 7.19 -19.03
C ARG A 211 -31.00 5.97 -19.92
N PRO A 212 -30.89 6.13 -21.25
CA PRO A 212 -30.50 5.04 -22.13
C PRO A 212 -29.15 4.44 -21.73
N ILE A 213 -29.04 3.11 -21.79
CA ILE A 213 -27.78 2.42 -21.59
C ILE A 213 -26.90 2.67 -22.82
N THR A 214 -25.74 3.28 -22.60
CA THR A 214 -24.74 3.50 -23.65
C THR A 214 -23.65 2.47 -23.50
N THR A 215 -23.42 1.65 -24.52
CA THR A 215 -22.30 0.71 -24.54
C THR A 215 -20.99 1.50 -24.74
N PRO A 216 -19.94 1.24 -23.95
CA PRO A 216 -18.63 1.84 -24.18
C PRO A 216 -18.15 1.60 -25.62
N THR A 217 -17.49 2.61 -26.21
CA THR A 217 -16.99 2.54 -27.59
C THR A 217 -15.75 1.66 -27.75
N SER A 218 -15.05 1.36 -26.65
CA SER A 218 -13.87 0.52 -26.61
C SER A 218 -13.80 -0.23 -25.28
N PHE A 219 -13.31 -1.47 -25.33
CA PHE A 219 -13.01 -2.29 -24.16
C PHE A 219 -11.51 -2.53 -24.07
N LEU A 220 -10.97 -2.52 -22.86
CA LEU A 220 -9.59 -2.86 -22.61
C LEU A 220 -9.36 -4.35 -22.86
N THR A 221 -8.23 -4.66 -23.50
CA THR A 221 -7.79 -6.04 -23.79
C THR A 221 -6.51 -6.41 -23.04
N LYS A 222 -5.97 -5.51 -22.21
CA LYS A 222 -4.75 -5.69 -21.43
C LYS A 222 -4.90 -5.08 -20.04
N ASP A 223 -4.38 -5.76 -19.01
CA ASP A 223 -4.38 -5.28 -17.63
C ASP A 223 -3.31 -4.21 -17.34
N SER A 224 -2.35 -4.04 -18.25
CA SER A 224 -1.14 -3.24 -18.05
C SER A 224 -0.57 -2.71 -19.38
N GLU A 225 0.18 -1.62 -19.30
CA GLU A 225 0.81 -0.93 -20.44
C GLU A 225 2.24 -1.43 -20.71
N LEU A 226 2.96 -1.80 -19.66
CA LEU A 226 4.39 -2.13 -19.65
C LEU A 226 4.64 -3.57 -19.19
N ILE A 227 3.97 -4.02 -18.12
CA ILE A 227 4.28 -5.30 -17.48
C ILE A 227 3.31 -6.39 -17.93
N ASN A 228 3.72 -7.65 -17.75
CA ASN A 228 2.83 -8.79 -17.93
C ASN A 228 2.37 -9.28 -16.55
N ILE A 229 1.06 -9.23 -16.29
CA ILE A 229 0.46 -9.80 -15.09
C ILE A 229 0.01 -11.22 -15.41
N PRO A 230 0.63 -12.27 -14.81
CA PRO A 230 0.22 -13.64 -15.06
C PRO A 230 -1.23 -13.87 -14.63
N LYS A 231 -2.00 -14.54 -15.49
CA LYS A 231 -3.37 -15.00 -15.20
C LYS A 231 -3.40 -16.51 -14.97
N PRO A 232 -4.38 -17.05 -14.21
CA PRO A 232 -4.55 -18.48 -14.11
C PRO A 232 -4.98 -19.08 -15.48
N PRO A 233 -4.74 -20.39 -15.72
CA PRO A 233 -5.12 -21.05 -16.96
C PRO A 233 -6.62 -20.90 -17.26
N VAL A 234 -6.97 -20.62 -18.53
CA VAL A 234 -8.37 -20.47 -19.00
C VAL A 234 -9.15 -21.80 -18.90
N ALA A 235 -8.46 -22.93 -19.01
CA ALA A 235 -9.06 -24.24 -18.96
C ALA A 235 -9.52 -24.59 -17.53
N LEU A 236 -10.77 -25.08 -17.42
CA LEU A 236 -11.28 -25.63 -16.17
C LEU A 236 -10.55 -26.93 -15.79
N ASP A 237 -10.54 -27.22 -14.50
CA ASP A 237 -9.96 -28.45 -13.97
C ASP A 237 -10.75 -29.66 -14.49
N VAL A 238 -10.05 -30.70 -14.93
CA VAL A 238 -10.67 -31.93 -15.45
C VAL A 238 -11.57 -32.58 -14.39
N GLN A 239 -12.83 -32.86 -14.77
CA GLN A 239 -13.83 -33.51 -13.92
C GLN A 239 -14.22 -34.89 -14.48
N ASP A 240 -14.42 -35.86 -13.59
CA ASP A 240 -14.87 -37.22 -13.85
C ASP A 240 -15.92 -37.63 -12.82
N ALA A 241 -17.19 -37.50 -13.21
CA ALA A 241 -18.33 -37.84 -12.37
C ALA A 241 -18.38 -39.33 -11.98
N SER A 242 -17.75 -40.23 -12.74
CA SER A 242 -17.74 -41.67 -12.43
C SER A 242 -16.90 -42.01 -11.20
N THR A 243 -15.98 -41.11 -10.82
CA THR A 243 -15.08 -41.26 -9.66
C THR A 243 -15.61 -40.59 -8.39
N CYS A 244 -16.85 -40.07 -8.42
CA CYS A 244 -17.39 -39.33 -7.29
C CYS A 244 -17.49 -40.18 -6.02
N PRO A 245 -17.13 -39.61 -4.84
CA PRO A 245 -16.99 -40.38 -3.60
C PRO A 245 -18.33 -40.86 -3.03
N TYR A 246 -19.45 -40.33 -3.52
CA TYR A 246 -20.79 -40.79 -3.15
C TYR A 246 -21.27 -41.99 -3.97
N LEU A 247 -20.55 -42.45 -5.00
CA LEU A 247 -20.98 -43.56 -5.87
C LEU A 247 -20.67 -44.99 -5.36
N PRO A 248 -19.57 -45.26 -4.63
CA PRO A 248 -19.22 -46.62 -4.22
C PRO A 248 -20.37 -47.37 -3.56
N THR A 249 -20.46 -48.68 -3.82
CA THR A 249 -21.57 -49.53 -3.35
C THR A 249 -21.42 -49.97 -1.90
N ASP A 250 -20.23 -49.79 -1.29
CA ASP A 250 -19.91 -50.14 0.10
C ASP A 250 -20.26 -49.03 1.11
N LEU A 251 -20.88 -47.94 0.66
CA LEU A 251 -21.35 -46.85 1.53
C LEU A 251 -22.57 -47.28 2.34
N VAL A 252 -22.57 -46.95 3.63
CA VAL A 252 -23.70 -47.17 4.54
C VAL A 252 -24.48 -45.87 4.76
N HIS A 253 -25.79 -46.00 4.98
CA HIS A 253 -26.68 -44.85 5.12
C HIS A 253 -26.73 -44.35 6.57
N TRP A 254 -26.60 -43.03 6.81
CA TRP A 254 -26.65 -42.46 8.17
C TRP A 254 -27.91 -42.83 8.96
N HIS A 255 -29.07 -42.93 8.30
CA HIS A 255 -30.34 -43.28 8.97
C HIS A 255 -30.61 -44.79 9.05
N ASP A 256 -29.66 -45.64 8.66
CA ASP A 256 -29.75 -47.08 8.91
C ASP A 256 -29.49 -47.35 10.40
N PRO A 257 -30.48 -47.80 11.21
CA PRO A 257 -30.25 -48.03 12.62
C PRO A 257 -29.23 -49.15 12.89
N THR A 258 -29.01 -50.06 11.93
CA THR A 258 -28.15 -51.25 12.11
C THR A 258 -26.66 -50.93 12.17
N ILE A 259 -26.24 -49.76 11.69
CA ILE A 259 -24.82 -49.37 11.75
C ILE A 259 -24.43 -48.78 13.11
N TRP A 260 -25.40 -48.31 13.90
CA TRP A 260 -25.16 -47.59 15.15
C TRP A 260 -25.11 -48.54 16.35
N SER A 261 -24.27 -48.22 17.33
CA SER A 261 -24.20 -48.95 18.60
C SER A 261 -25.54 -48.84 19.34
N GLY A 262 -26.28 -49.96 19.42
CA GLY A 262 -27.60 -50.01 20.06
C GLY A 262 -28.79 -50.02 19.11
N GLY A 263 -28.57 -50.03 17.78
CA GLY A 263 -29.66 -50.18 16.81
C GLY A 263 -30.56 -48.95 16.67
N VAL A 264 -30.08 -47.77 17.08
CA VAL A 264 -30.85 -46.50 17.09
C VAL A 264 -30.02 -45.40 16.43
N VAL A 265 -30.64 -44.64 15.53
CA VAL A 265 -30.01 -43.47 14.89
C VAL A 265 -29.77 -42.39 15.96
N PRO A 266 -28.54 -41.86 16.11
CA PRO A 266 -28.22 -40.87 17.13
C PRO A 266 -29.01 -39.57 16.98
N SER A 267 -29.39 -38.98 18.13
CA SER A 267 -30.05 -37.69 18.18
C SER A 267 -29.06 -36.56 17.86
N PRO A 268 -29.46 -35.50 17.11
CA PRO A 268 -28.64 -34.30 16.92
C PRO A 268 -28.20 -33.65 18.24
N ALA A 269 -28.97 -33.82 19.32
CA ALA A 269 -28.66 -33.23 20.62
C ALA A 269 -27.48 -33.89 21.35
N THR A 270 -27.07 -35.11 20.97
CA THR A 270 -25.97 -35.84 21.61
C THR A 270 -24.66 -35.72 20.83
N ALA A 271 -23.53 -36.07 21.46
CA ALA A 271 -22.28 -36.26 20.72
C ALA A 271 -22.34 -37.55 19.91
N ILE A 272 -22.16 -37.45 18.60
CA ILE A 272 -22.27 -38.56 17.64
C ILE A 272 -20.87 -39.02 17.27
N THR A 273 -20.58 -40.30 17.39
CA THR A 273 -19.34 -40.91 16.88
C THR A 273 -19.71 -41.90 15.79
N LEU A 274 -19.12 -41.75 14.60
CA LEU A 274 -19.34 -42.68 13.50
C LEU A 274 -18.89 -44.10 13.90
N PRO A 275 -19.59 -45.16 13.44
CA PRO A 275 -19.14 -46.52 13.69
C PRO A 275 -17.78 -46.77 13.01
N ALA A 276 -16.90 -47.53 13.68
CA ALA A 276 -15.57 -47.85 13.16
C ALA A 276 -15.65 -48.66 11.85
N ASN A 277 -14.68 -48.46 10.94
CA ASN A 277 -14.57 -49.16 9.66
C ASN A 277 -15.80 -48.98 8.74
N LYS A 278 -16.50 -47.85 8.83
CA LYS A 278 -17.67 -47.54 7.99
C LYS A 278 -17.44 -46.29 7.16
N LYS A 279 -17.98 -46.30 5.93
CA LYS A 279 -18.09 -45.13 5.06
C LYS A 279 -19.54 -44.67 5.05
N VAL A 280 -19.85 -43.66 5.85
CA VAL A 280 -21.21 -43.20 6.09
C VAL A 280 -21.56 -42.10 5.08
N LEU A 281 -22.61 -42.29 4.29
CA LEU A 281 -23.16 -41.30 3.37
C LEU A 281 -24.26 -40.50 4.06
N ILE A 282 -24.19 -39.17 3.95
CA ILE A 282 -25.27 -38.26 4.34
C ILE A 282 -25.91 -37.59 3.12
N SER A 283 -27.23 -37.41 3.21
CA SER A 283 -28.09 -36.81 2.19
C SER A 283 -29.09 -35.85 2.84
N PRO A 284 -29.83 -35.04 2.06
CA PRO A 284 -30.79 -34.10 2.63
C PRO A 284 -31.88 -34.74 3.50
N CYS A 285 -32.32 -35.97 3.17
CA CYS A 285 -33.27 -36.70 4.00
C CYS A 285 -32.60 -37.44 5.17
N SER A 286 -31.28 -37.62 5.12
CA SER A 286 -30.51 -38.35 6.15
C SER A 286 -30.00 -37.46 7.28
N ILE A 287 -30.26 -36.16 7.26
CA ILE A 287 -29.92 -35.24 8.35
C ILE A 287 -31.09 -34.29 8.62
N SER A 288 -31.27 -33.88 9.87
CA SER A 288 -32.20 -32.82 10.20
C SER A 288 -31.70 -31.49 9.66
N GLN A 289 -32.54 -30.81 8.88
CA GLN A 289 -32.24 -29.52 8.27
C GLN A 289 -32.42 -28.34 9.25
N THR A 290 -33.03 -28.59 10.41
CA THR A 290 -33.42 -27.56 11.40
C THR A 290 -32.87 -27.82 12.80
N SER A 291 -32.40 -29.04 13.09
CA SER A 291 -31.81 -29.36 14.38
C SER A 291 -30.32 -29.07 14.40
N ILE A 292 -29.84 -28.53 15.52
CA ILE A 292 -28.42 -28.26 15.73
C ILE A 292 -27.74 -29.53 16.23
N TYR A 293 -26.80 -30.05 15.44
CA TYR A 293 -25.95 -31.18 15.82
C TYR A 293 -24.88 -30.74 16.83
N THR A 294 -24.88 -31.33 18.03
CA THR A 294 -23.95 -30.95 19.10
C THR A 294 -22.51 -31.24 18.73
N LYS A 295 -22.19 -32.47 18.29
CA LYS A 295 -20.83 -32.85 17.89
C LYS A 295 -20.86 -34.09 16.99
N ILE A 296 -20.02 -34.11 15.96
CA ILE A 296 -19.80 -35.30 15.12
C ILE A 296 -18.32 -35.66 15.13
N THR A 297 -17.99 -36.87 15.55
CA THR A 297 -16.64 -37.43 15.54
C THR A 297 -16.54 -38.50 14.45
N ILE A 298 -15.55 -38.37 13.57
CA ILE A 298 -15.22 -39.33 12.53
C ILE A 298 -13.94 -40.07 12.97
N PRO A 299 -14.03 -41.33 13.44
CA PRO A 299 -12.85 -42.09 13.87
C PRO A 299 -11.85 -42.32 12.73
N ALA A 300 -10.59 -42.60 13.09
CA ALA A 300 -9.48 -42.83 12.15
C ALA A 300 -9.77 -43.87 11.05
N THR A 301 -10.63 -44.86 11.34
CA THR A 301 -10.99 -45.94 10.41
C THR A 301 -12.25 -45.67 9.60
N SER A 302 -12.86 -44.50 9.73
CA SER A 302 -14.17 -44.20 9.16
C SER A 302 -14.14 -42.98 8.23
N GLN A 303 -15.16 -42.89 7.38
CA GLN A 303 -15.33 -41.78 6.44
C GLN A 303 -16.76 -41.23 6.57
N LEU A 304 -16.90 -39.90 6.64
CA LEU A 304 -18.17 -39.22 6.44
C LEU A 304 -18.18 -38.60 5.05
N ILE A 305 -19.12 -39.03 4.21
CA ILE A 305 -19.23 -38.63 2.82
C ILE A 305 -20.55 -37.89 2.63
N PHE A 306 -20.50 -36.73 1.99
CA PHE A 306 -21.71 -35.98 1.62
C PHE A 306 -22.15 -36.41 0.22
N ALA A 307 -23.45 -36.55 0.00
CA ALA A 307 -24.00 -36.66 -1.35
C ALA A 307 -23.94 -35.29 -2.06
N ASP A 308 -23.80 -35.28 -3.38
CA ASP A 308 -23.94 -34.07 -4.19
C ASP A 308 -25.43 -33.70 -4.35
N ALA A 309 -26.06 -33.31 -3.24
CA ALA A 309 -27.47 -32.94 -3.15
C ALA A 309 -27.68 -31.78 -2.18
N SER A 310 -28.57 -30.85 -2.52
CA SER A 310 -28.70 -29.60 -1.76
C SER A 310 -29.21 -29.82 -0.34
N MET A 311 -28.49 -29.31 0.66
CA MET A 311 -28.82 -29.49 2.08
C MET A 311 -28.29 -28.35 2.94
N ASN A 312 -28.93 -28.15 4.09
CA ASN A 312 -28.52 -27.29 5.18
C ASN A 312 -28.23 -28.15 6.41
N MET A 313 -27.08 -27.96 7.01
CA MET A 313 -26.65 -28.63 8.22
C MET A 313 -26.32 -27.58 9.28
N MET A 314 -26.99 -27.66 10.42
CA MET A 314 -26.69 -26.84 11.58
C MET A 314 -25.84 -27.67 12.55
N VAL A 315 -24.65 -27.21 12.89
CA VAL A 315 -23.71 -28.00 13.70
C VAL A 315 -22.91 -27.10 14.63
N LYS A 316 -22.46 -27.61 15.77
CA LYS A 316 -21.45 -26.92 16.58
C LYS A 316 -20.07 -27.40 16.21
N ASP A 317 -19.80 -28.69 16.39
CA ASP A 317 -18.46 -29.26 16.28
C ASP A 317 -18.38 -30.47 15.35
N ILE A 318 -17.34 -30.52 14.51
CA ILE A 318 -16.95 -31.71 13.74
C ILE A 318 -15.48 -32.03 14.00
N TYR A 319 -15.20 -33.23 14.50
CA TYR A 319 -13.84 -33.73 14.73
C TYR A 319 -13.51 -34.87 13.76
N VAL A 320 -12.49 -34.66 12.92
CA VAL A 320 -12.09 -35.55 11.84
C VAL A 320 -10.78 -36.24 12.20
N GLN A 321 -10.84 -37.48 12.68
CA GLN A 321 -9.67 -38.34 12.85
C GLN A 321 -9.47 -39.24 11.62
N GLY A 322 -10.57 -39.63 10.96
CA GLY A 322 -10.59 -40.35 9.70
C GLY A 322 -10.71 -39.40 8.51
N GLN A 323 -11.78 -39.54 7.71
CA GLN A 323 -11.96 -38.71 6.52
C GLN A 323 -13.32 -38.00 6.45
N LEU A 324 -13.31 -36.71 6.11
CA LEU A 324 -14.50 -35.95 5.76
C LEU A 324 -14.45 -35.58 4.28
N ILE A 325 -15.38 -36.10 3.48
CA ILE A 325 -15.32 -36.01 2.02
C ILE A 325 -16.60 -35.37 1.46
N MET A 326 -16.43 -34.24 0.79
CA MET A 326 -17.43 -33.60 -0.08
C MET A 326 -16.77 -33.37 -1.44
N GLY A 327 -16.74 -34.41 -2.26
CA GLY A 327 -16.05 -34.40 -3.55
C GLY A 327 -14.55 -34.70 -3.46
N THR A 328 -13.92 -34.74 -4.62
CA THR A 328 -12.48 -34.98 -4.81
C THR A 328 -11.95 -34.01 -5.88
N LYS A 329 -10.64 -33.92 -6.06
CA LYS A 329 -10.04 -33.06 -7.10
C LYS A 329 -10.66 -33.25 -8.49
N THR A 330 -11.05 -34.49 -8.82
CA THR A 330 -11.69 -34.86 -10.09
C THR A 330 -13.21 -34.94 -10.01
N CYS A 331 -13.83 -34.78 -8.85
CA CYS A 331 -15.29 -34.71 -8.72
C CYS A 331 -15.68 -33.55 -7.79
N ARG A 332 -15.89 -32.38 -8.39
CA ARG A 332 -16.45 -31.19 -7.75
C ARG A 332 -17.98 -31.26 -7.70
N TYR A 333 -18.56 -30.92 -6.55
CA TYR A 333 -19.99 -30.95 -6.29
C TYR A 333 -20.70 -29.72 -6.83
N ASN A 334 -21.93 -29.95 -7.31
CA ASN A 334 -22.77 -28.92 -7.92
C ASN A 334 -23.97 -28.55 -7.04
N ALA A 335 -24.22 -29.24 -5.94
CA ALA A 335 -25.30 -28.95 -5.02
C ALA A 335 -25.05 -27.71 -4.15
N ASN A 336 -26.14 -27.12 -3.65
CA ASN A 336 -26.08 -26.07 -2.64
C ASN A 336 -25.99 -26.71 -1.24
N ILE A 337 -24.80 -26.75 -0.65
CA ILE A 337 -24.53 -27.39 0.66
C ILE A 337 -24.11 -26.32 1.66
N ASN A 338 -24.95 -26.08 2.66
CA ASN A 338 -24.72 -25.04 3.66
C ASN A 338 -24.45 -25.65 5.03
N LEU A 339 -23.28 -25.39 5.60
CA LEU A 339 -22.94 -25.72 6.98
C LEU A 339 -22.95 -24.43 7.81
N THR A 340 -23.88 -24.33 8.74
CA THR A 340 -24.00 -23.20 9.67
C THR A 340 -23.52 -23.61 11.06
N PHE A 341 -22.47 -22.95 11.53
CA PHE A 341 -21.85 -23.19 12.83
C PHE A 341 -22.55 -22.42 13.95
N TYR A 342 -23.09 -23.15 14.92
CA TYR A 342 -23.76 -22.61 16.10
C TYR A 342 -22.88 -22.75 17.34
N GLY A 343 -23.00 -21.79 18.27
CA GLY A 343 -22.32 -21.85 19.55
C GLY A 343 -22.03 -20.47 20.11
N ASN A 344 -22.25 -20.30 21.41
CA ASN A 344 -21.87 -19.09 22.13
C ASN A 344 -20.34 -19.01 22.25
N LYS A 345 -19.82 -17.78 22.36
CA LYS A 345 -18.40 -17.53 22.62
C LYS A 345 -17.93 -18.31 23.84
N THR A 346 -16.85 -19.08 23.67
CA THR A 346 -16.21 -19.85 24.74
C THR A 346 -14.71 -20.00 24.45
N THR A 347 -13.93 -20.17 25.50
CA THR A 347 -12.51 -20.54 25.44
C THR A 347 -12.28 -22.03 25.64
N SER A 348 -13.34 -22.80 25.94
CA SER A 348 -13.26 -24.25 26.10
C SER A 348 -13.10 -24.97 24.77
N ASP A 349 -12.29 -26.02 24.78
CA ASP A 349 -12.13 -26.94 23.66
C ASP A 349 -13.26 -27.98 23.64
N THR A 350 -14.28 -27.77 22.81
CA THR A 350 -15.42 -28.69 22.66
C THR A 350 -15.24 -29.68 21.51
N ILE A 351 -14.45 -29.32 20.49
CA ILE A 351 -14.12 -30.20 19.36
C ILE A 351 -13.13 -31.28 19.80
N ALA A 352 -11.95 -30.89 20.28
CA ALA A 352 -10.93 -31.73 20.87
C ALA A 352 -9.88 -30.83 21.55
N THR A 353 -9.04 -31.38 22.43
CA THR A 353 -7.97 -30.63 23.12
C THR A 353 -7.09 -29.86 22.12
N ASN A 354 -6.90 -28.56 22.35
CA ASN A 354 -6.21 -27.59 21.50
C ASN A 354 -6.90 -27.24 20.17
N PHE A 355 -8.04 -27.85 19.85
CA PHE A 355 -8.77 -27.62 18.59
C PHE A 355 -9.91 -26.61 18.71
N GLY A 356 -10.24 -26.11 19.90
CA GLY A 356 -11.25 -25.08 20.08
C GLY A 356 -12.68 -25.61 20.05
N SER A 357 -13.58 -24.72 19.65
CA SER A 357 -15.02 -24.92 19.61
C SER A 357 -15.61 -24.24 18.38
N LYS A 358 -16.81 -24.68 17.98
CA LYS A 358 -17.59 -24.09 16.88
C LYS A 358 -16.83 -24.16 15.56
N GLY A 359 -16.67 -25.36 15.02
CA GLY A 359 -15.89 -25.54 13.80
C GLY A 359 -15.61 -26.97 13.40
N ILE A 360 -14.70 -27.11 12.45
CA ILE A 360 -14.16 -28.37 11.95
C ILE A 360 -12.69 -28.47 12.34
N ALA A 361 -12.31 -29.57 12.99
CA ALA A 361 -10.93 -29.88 13.30
C ALA A 361 -10.50 -31.20 12.65
N VAL A 362 -9.36 -31.20 11.96
CA VAL A 362 -8.76 -32.40 11.37
C VAL A 362 -7.50 -32.75 12.14
N ALA A 363 -7.48 -33.95 12.72
CA ALA A 363 -6.31 -34.47 13.44
C ALA A 363 -5.14 -34.74 12.49
N SER A 364 -3.94 -34.95 13.02
CA SER A 364 -2.72 -35.19 12.22
C SER A 364 -2.80 -36.41 11.28
N GLY A 365 -3.53 -37.45 11.67
CA GLY A 365 -3.81 -38.62 10.81
C GLY A 365 -5.08 -38.48 9.95
N GLY A 366 -5.81 -37.37 10.10
CA GLY A 366 -7.08 -37.13 9.41
C GLY A 366 -6.92 -36.51 8.03
N PHE A 367 -7.98 -36.60 7.24
CA PHE A 367 -8.07 -35.98 5.92
C PHE A 367 -9.42 -35.31 5.69
N ILE A 368 -9.38 -34.16 5.02
CA ILE A 368 -10.59 -33.46 4.58
C ILE A 368 -10.49 -33.10 3.11
N SER A 369 -11.56 -33.34 2.36
CA SER A 369 -11.70 -32.83 0.99
C SER A 369 -13.07 -32.20 0.83
N MET A 370 -13.12 -30.93 0.45
CA MET A 370 -14.35 -30.22 0.12
C MET A 370 -14.17 -29.51 -1.23
N GLN A 371 -14.94 -29.91 -2.22
CA GLN A 371 -14.73 -29.56 -3.62
C GLN A 371 -16.07 -29.10 -4.21
N GLY A 372 -16.27 -27.79 -4.29
CA GLY A 372 -17.41 -27.17 -4.94
C GLY A 372 -17.15 -26.86 -6.41
N LYS A 373 -18.23 -26.56 -7.13
CA LYS A 373 -18.23 -26.10 -8.53
C LYS A 373 -17.15 -25.04 -8.75
N GLN A 374 -16.38 -25.21 -9.82
CA GLN A 374 -15.36 -24.25 -10.22
C GLN A 374 -16.00 -23.06 -10.94
N TYR A 375 -15.91 -21.89 -10.33
CA TYR A 375 -16.20 -20.62 -10.99
C TYR A 375 -14.89 -19.99 -11.45
N HIS A 376 -14.81 -19.71 -12.74
CA HIS A 376 -13.61 -19.20 -13.40
C HIS A 376 -13.97 -18.00 -14.29
N TYR A 377 -13.24 -16.90 -14.22
CA TYR A 377 -12.25 -16.56 -13.18
C TYR A 377 -12.94 -16.30 -11.83
N THR A 378 -12.26 -16.42 -10.68
CA THR A 378 -12.84 -16.06 -9.37
C THR A 378 -12.91 -14.56 -9.14
N TRP A 379 -12.11 -13.79 -9.87
CA TRP A 379 -12.17 -12.35 -9.97
C TRP A 379 -11.63 -11.93 -11.34
N SER A 380 -12.02 -10.75 -11.81
CA SER A 380 -11.58 -10.12 -13.06
C SER A 380 -11.36 -8.63 -12.80
N LYS A 381 -10.94 -7.88 -13.80
CA LYS A 381 -10.94 -6.42 -13.80
C LYS A 381 -12.03 -5.86 -14.71
N LEU A 382 -12.43 -4.61 -14.47
CA LEU A 382 -13.26 -3.86 -15.41
C LEU A 382 -12.51 -3.67 -16.74
N SER A 383 -13.23 -3.81 -17.86
CA SER A 383 -12.74 -3.47 -19.20
C SER A 383 -13.18 -2.08 -19.67
N ALA A 384 -14.04 -1.42 -18.90
CA ALA A 384 -14.41 -0.02 -19.06
C ALA A 384 -14.89 0.55 -17.72
N THR A 385 -14.69 1.86 -17.52
CA THR A 385 -15.17 2.59 -16.33
C THR A 385 -16.68 2.44 -16.14
N ALA A 386 -17.08 2.05 -14.92
CA ALA A 386 -18.47 1.98 -14.49
C ALA A 386 -18.82 3.23 -13.67
N TRP A 387 -19.89 3.93 -14.05
CA TRP A 387 -20.30 5.16 -13.38
C TRP A 387 -21.41 4.92 -12.37
N SER A 388 -21.57 5.85 -11.41
CA SER A 388 -22.76 5.90 -10.57
C SER A 388 -24.04 5.86 -11.45
N GLY A 389 -25.00 5.04 -11.03
CA GLY A 389 -26.24 4.79 -11.76
C GLY A 389 -26.17 3.66 -12.79
N ASP A 390 -24.99 3.14 -13.14
CA ASP A 390 -24.89 2.06 -14.13
C ASP A 390 -25.31 0.72 -13.51
N ILE A 391 -26.10 -0.07 -14.25
CA ILE A 391 -26.45 -1.47 -13.90
C ILE A 391 -25.72 -2.48 -14.79
N ILE A 392 -24.96 -2.04 -15.79
CA ILE A 392 -24.19 -2.91 -16.68
C ILE A 392 -22.72 -2.63 -16.46
N ILE A 393 -21.96 -3.68 -16.16
CA ILE A 393 -20.50 -3.63 -16.12
C ILE A 393 -19.91 -4.57 -17.17
N TYR A 394 -18.68 -4.27 -17.58
CA TYR A 394 -17.95 -5.04 -18.57
C TYR A 394 -16.64 -5.50 -17.96
N LEU A 395 -16.37 -6.79 -18.04
CA LEU A 395 -15.16 -7.42 -17.53
C LEU A 395 -14.14 -7.59 -18.66
N GLN A 396 -12.86 -7.68 -18.30
CA GLN A 396 -11.81 -8.05 -19.26
C GLN A 396 -11.91 -9.53 -19.64
N ASP A 397 -12.24 -10.38 -18.67
CA ASP A 397 -12.27 -11.82 -18.85
C ASP A 397 -13.71 -12.33 -19.02
N SER A 398 -13.88 -13.37 -19.84
CA SER A 398 -15.14 -14.11 -19.91
C SER A 398 -15.27 -15.01 -18.67
N VAL A 399 -16.46 -15.06 -18.09
CA VAL A 399 -16.70 -15.77 -16.83
C VAL A 399 -17.84 -16.78 -16.95
N ASN A 400 -17.81 -17.82 -16.11
CA ASN A 400 -18.90 -18.79 -15.98
C ASN A 400 -19.78 -18.54 -14.74
N TRP A 401 -19.84 -17.31 -14.27
CA TRP A 401 -20.67 -16.88 -13.14
C TRP A 401 -22.16 -17.12 -13.44
N GLU A 402 -22.99 -17.07 -12.40
CA GLU A 402 -24.41 -17.42 -12.47
C GLU A 402 -25.29 -16.30 -11.94
N VAL A 403 -26.50 -16.19 -12.48
CA VAL A 403 -27.52 -15.25 -12.01
C VAL A 403 -27.84 -15.50 -10.53
N GLY A 404 -28.00 -14.43 -9.77
CA GLY A 404 -28.25 -14.45 -8.33
C GLY A 404 -26.97 -14.51 -7.49
N GLN A 405 -25.79 -14.73 -8.09
CA GLN A 405 -24.53 -14.64 -7.36
C GLN A 405 -24.19 -13.19 -7.01
N GLN A 406 -23.48 -13.03 -5.89
CA GLN A 406 -22.95 -11.76 -5.43
C GLN A 406 -21.50 -11.57 -5.88
N ILE A 407 -21.21 -10.37 -6.34
CA ILE A 407 -19.89 -9.86 -6.66
C ILE A 407 -19.60 -8.64 -5.78
N PHE A 408 -18.33 -8.30 -5.58
CA PHE A 408 -17.95 -6.96 -5.13
C PHE A 408 -17.08 -6.29 -6.19
N ILE A 409 -17.05 -4.96 -6.14
CA ILE A 409 -16.22 -4.12 -6.98
C ILE A 409 -15.33 -3.29 -6.05
N THR A 410 -14.02 -3.28 -6.30
CA THR A 410 -13.06 -2.54 -5.46
C THR A 410 -13.20 -1.03 -5.62
N THR A 411 -12.78 -0.31 -4.59
CA THR A 411 -12.72 1.14 -4.59
C THR A 411 -11.83 1.70 -5.71
N SER A 412 -12.06 2.96 -6.08
CA SER A 412 -11.16 3.73 -6.95
C SER A 412 -10.64 5.00 -6.26
N VAL A 413 -10.67 5.04 -4.92
CA VAL A 413 -10.09 6.11 -4.09
C VAL A 413 -8.81 5.67 -3.39
N TYR A 414 -7.99 6.64 -2.99
CA TYR A 414 -6.72 6.39 -2.29
C TYR A 414 -6.88 5.80 -0.87
N GLN A 415 -7.81 6.33 -0.07
CA GLN A 415 -7.93 5.94 1.34
C GLN A 415 -9.15 5.05 1.53
N ASP A 416 -9.02 3.76 1.23
CA ASP A 416 -10.14 2.82 1.22
C ASP A 416 -10.88 2.75 2.57
N ASP A 417 -10.16 2.58 3.68
CA ASP A 417 -10.79 2.44 5.00
C ASP A 417 -11.48 3.73 5.49
N LEU A 418 -10.95 4.90 5.13
CA LEU A 418 -11.54 6.19 5.51
C LEU A 418 -12.70 6.59 4.59
N ARG A 419 -12.65 6.21 3.32
CA ARG A 419 -13.61 6.58 2.27
C ARG A 419 -14.02 5.34 1.47
N ASN A 420 -14.62 4.38 2.18
CA ASN A 420 -15.01 3.11 1.57
C ASN A 420 -16.01 3.33 0.42
N GLN A 421 -15.57 3.03 -0.79
CA GLN A 421 -16.39 3.00 -2.00
C GLN A 421 -16.42 1.61 -2.65
N ASN A 422 -16.00 0.56 -1.93
CA ASN A 422 -16.27 -0.81 -2.35
C ASN A 422 -17.79 -1.04 -2.31
N GLU A 423 -18.34 -1.75 -3.30
CA GLU A 423 -19.76 -2.10 -3.29
C GLU A 423 -20.00 -3.56 -3.68
N VAL A 424 -21.00 -4.17 -3.03
CA VAL A 424 -21.46 -5.54 -3.31
C VAL A 424 -22.73 -5.46 -4.15
N ALA A 425 -22.75 -6.17 -5.27
CA ALA A 425 -23.88 -6.22 -6.18
C ALA A 425 -24.28 -7.67 -6.49
N THR A 426 -25.55 -7.86 -6.88
CA THR A 426 -26.08 -9.17 -7.29
C THR A 426 -26.24 -9.20 -8.80
N ILE A 427 -25.87 -10.32 -9.42
CA ILE A 427 -25.99 -10.54 -10.86
C ILE A 427 -27.45 -10.82 -11.23
N ALA A 428 -27.99 -10.04 -12.17
CA ALA A 428 -29.31 -10.23 -12.77
C ALA A 428 -29.26 -11.00 -14.10
N ALA A 429 -28.22 -10.78 -14.91
CA ALA A 429 -28.02 -11.44 -16.21
C ALA A 429 -26.54 -11.38 -16.63
N ILE A 430 -26.09 -12.34 -17.44
CA ILE A 430 -24.72 -12.49 -17.93
C ILE A 430 -24.72 -12.87 -19.40
N GLU A 431 -23.91 -12.18 -20.19
CA GLU A 431 -23.61 -12.48 -21.58
C GLU A 431 -22.11 -12.37 -21.82
N GLY A 432 -21.38 -13.49 -21.68
CA GLY A 432 -19.92 -13.51 -21.80
C GLY A 432 -19.24 -12.71 -20.69
N ASN A 433 -18.63 -11.56 -21.04
CA ASN A 433 -17.99 -10.63 -20.11
C ASN A 433 -18.86 -9.41 -19.78
N LYS A 434 -20.12 -9.37 -20.23
CA LYS A 434 -21.10 -8.31 -19.93
C LYS A 434 -22.02 -8.78 -18.81
N ILE A 435 -22.06 -8.04 -17.70
CA ILE A 435 -22.83 -8.39 -16.51
C ILE A 435 -23.88 -7.32 -16.24
N GLN A 436 -25.14 -7.74 -16.10
CA GLN A 436 -26.21 -6.91 -15.58
C GLN A 436 -26.37 -7.14 -14.08
N LEU A 437 -26.50 -6.04 -13.33
CA LEU A 437 -26.72 -6.00 -11.90
C LEU A 437 -28.21 -5.85 -11.58
N THR A 438 -28.63 -6.28 -10.38
CA THR A 438 -30.01 -6.13 -9.91
C THR A 438 -30.38 -4.69 -9.55
N GLY A 439 -29.39 -3.83 -9.32
CA GLY A 439 -29.56 -2.43 -8.96
C GLY A 439 -28.41 -1.56 -9.47
N PRO A 440 -28.59 -0.23 -9.54
CA PRO A 440 -27.57 0.70 -10.01
C PRO A 440 -26.40 0.81 -9.04
N LEU A 441 -25.20 0.94 -9.57
CA LEU A 441 -23.99 1.23 -8.81
C LEU A 441 -24.11 2.57 -8.10
N ARG A 442 -23.63 2.62 -6.85
CA ARG A 442 -23.61 3.87 -6.08
C ARG A 442 -22.37 4.70 -6.43
N TYR A 443 -21.24 4.06 -6.66
CA TYR A 443 -19.96 4.73 -6.79
C TYR A 443 -19.41 4.68 -8.23
N TYR A 444 -18.34 5.44 -8.43
CA TYR A 444 -17.56 5.43 -9.66
C TYR A 444 -16.43 4.42 -9.51
N HIS A 445 -16.33 3.49 -10.46
CA HIS A 445 -15.25 2.50 -10.52
C HIS A 445 -14.45 2.68 -11.81
N TYR A 446 -13.17 3.02 -11.65
CA TYR A 446 -12.29 3.31 -12.78
C TYR A 446 -11.94 2.04 -13.54
N GLY A 447 -11.95 2.10 -14.87
CA GLY A 447 -11.55 1.02 -15.77
C GLY A 447 -10.81 1.56 -16.97
N GLY A 448 -9.68 2.23 -16.74
CA GLY A 448 -8.79 2.77 -17.77
C GLY A 448 -7.58 1.88 -18.03
N GLN A 449 -6.81 2.13 -19.09
CA GLN A 449 -5.64 1.28 -19.42
C GLN A 449 -4.56 1.34 -18.33
N GLU A 450 -4.47 2.46 -17.60
CA GLU A 450 -3.51 2.66 -16.52
C GLU A 450 -3.79 1.72 -15.34
N TYR A 451 -5.04 1.55 -14.93
CA TYR A 451 -5.46 0.58 -13.92
C TYR A 451 -6.99 0.48 -13.89
N GLN A 452 -7.49 -0.58 -13.26
CA GLN A 452 -8.90 -0.94 -13.29
C GLN A 452 -9.31 -1.50 -11.93
N ALA A 453 -10.50 -1.15 -11.47
CA ALA A 453 -11.11 -1.80 -10.32
C ALA A 453 -11.30 -3.31 -10.59
N GLU A 454 -10.95 -4.10 -9.60
CA GLU A 454 -11.22 -5.53 -9.55
C GLU A 454 -12.69 -5.80 -9.24
N VAL A 455 -13.21 -6.87 -9.83
CA VAL A 455 -14.54 -7.42 -9.60
C VAL A 455 -14.37 -8.86 -9.11
N GLY A 456 -14.66 -9.11 -7.83
CA GLY A 456 -14.50 -10.42 -7.20
C GLY A 456 -15.82 -11.15 -7.00
N LEU A 457 -15.88 -12.45 -7.32
CA LEU A 457 -17.05 -13.28 -7.07
C LEU A 457 -17.06 -13.79 -5.63
N LEU A 458 -18.11 -13.46 -4.86
CA LEU A 458 -18.30 -13.92 -3.49
C LEU A 458 -19.04 -15.26 -3.41
N SER A 459 -20.09 -15.45 -4.22
CA SER A 459 -20.95 -16.63 -4.05
C SER A 459 -20.31 -17.94 -4.48
N ARG A 460 -20.49 -19.00 -3.69
CA ARG A 460 -20.21 -20.40 -4.08
C ARG A 460 -21.39 -21.29 -3.68
N ARG A 461 -21.42 -22.54 -4.16
CA ARG A 461 -22.50 -23.49 -3.84
C ARG A 461 -22.30 -24.23 -2.52
N ILE A 462 -21.05 -24.36 -2.05
CA ILE A 462 -20.77 -24.89 -0.71
C ILE A 462 -20.44 -23.72 0.20
N ILE A 463 -21.27 -23.52 1.23
CA ILE A 463 -21.15 -22.40 2.17
C ILE A 463 -20.82 -22.93 3.57
N LEU A 464 -19.75 -22.39 4.16
CA LEU A 464 -19.43 -22.52 5.59
C LEU A 464 -19.68 -21.17 6.26
N GLN A 465 -20.55 -21.10 7.27
CA GLN A 465 -20.85 -19.81 7.89
C GLN A 465 -21.06 -19.88 9.39
N GLY A 466 -20.73 -18.81 10.09
CA GLY A 466 -21.15 -18.61 11.48
C GLY A 466 -22.62 -18.20 11.55
N ASP A 467 -23.39 -18.79 12.49
CA ASP A 467 -24.75 -18.35 12.78
C ASP A 467 -24.75 -16.87 13.25
N PRO A 468 -25.49 -15.95 12.61
CA PRO A 468 -25.44 -14.53 12.97
C PRO A 468 -25.82 -14.22 14.41
N ALA A 469 -26.81 -14.93 14.97
CA ALA A 469 -27.32 -14.65 16.32
C ALA A 469 -26.26 -14.91 17.39
N THR A 470 -25.49 -15.97 17.25
CA THR A 470 -24.43 -16.35 18.20
C THR A 470 -23.05 -15.81 17.83
N SER A 471 -22.80 -15.46 16.57
CA SER A 471 -21.48 -15.01 16.10
C SER A 471 -21.28 -13.49 16.17
N ASN A 472 -22.29 -12.69 15.79
CA ASN A 472 -22.17 -11.24 15.73
C ASN A 472 -21.81 -10.59 17.10
N PRO A 473 -22.45 -10.94 18.24
CA PRO A 473 -22.24 -10.19 19.49
C PRO A 473 -20.80 -10.27 20.03
N GLY A 474 -20.08 -11.34 19.71
CA GLY A 474 -18.73 -11.59 20.22
C GLY A 474 -17.65 -11.70 19.14
N GLN A 475 -17.99 -11.43 17.88
CA GLN A 475 -17.14 -11.68 16.70
C GLN A 475 -16.54 -13.10 16.74
N PHE A 476 -17.43 -14.08 16.95
CA PHE A 476 -17.09 -15.48 17.25
C PHE A 476 -17.76 -16.41 16.23
N GLY A 477 -17.17 -16.48 15.04
CA GLY A 477 -17.62 -17.32 13.94
C GLY A 477 -17.19 -18.78 14.06
N GLY A 478 -17.52 -19.55 13.01
CA GLY A 478 -16.96 -20.89 12.82
C GLY A 478 -15.48 -20.86 12.41
N HIS A 479 -14.76 -21.97 12.56
CA HIS A 479 -13.40 -22.11 12.04
C HIS A 479 -13.13 -23.49 11.43
N VAL A 480 -12.11 -23.59 10.57
CA VAL A 480 -11.60 -24.88 10.06
C VAL A 480 -10.11 -24.95 10.34
N LEU A 481 -9.69 -25.93 11.13
CA LEU A 481 -8.29 -26.15 11.51
C LEU A 481 -7.83 -27.55 11.09
N VAL A 482 -6.73 -27.63 10.32
CA VAL A 482 -6.24 -28.86 9.70
C VAL A 482 -4.81 -29.15 10.12
N SER A 483 -4.61 -30.15 10.99
CA SER A 483 -3.27 -30.64 11.35
C SER A 483 -2.83 -31.87 10.55
N GLY A 484 -3.74 -32.45 9.76
CA GLY A 484 -3.45 -33.50 8.79
C GLY A 484 -3.33 -32.95 7.37
N GLN A 485 -3.91 -33.65 6.40
CA GLN A 485 -3.97 -33.21 5.00
C GLN A 485 -5.37 -32.64 4.70
N GLY A 486 -5.45 -31.63 3.83
CA GLY A 486 -6.72 -30.99 3.51
C GLY A 486 -6.77 -30.42 2.10
N GLN A 487 -7.90 -30.56 1.43
CA GLN A 487 -8.13 -29.99 0.10
C GLN A 487 -9.44 -29.20 0.11
N PHE A 488 -9.35 -27.93 -0.27
CA PHE A 488 -10.50 -27.04 -0.33
C PHE A 488 -10.57 -26.41 -1.71
N SER A 489 -11.72 -26.56 -2.37
CA SER A 489 -11.99 -25.84 -3.60
C SER A 489 -13.42 -25.34 -3.72
N GLY A 490 -13.60 -24.13 -4.24
CA GLY A 490 -14.92 -23.60 -4.58
C GLY A 490 -15.86 -23.44 -3.38
N LEU A 491 -15.31 -23.04 -2.22
CA LEU A 491 -16.07 -22.84 -0.98
C LEU A 491 -16.28 -21.35 -0.70
N GLN A 492 -17.44 -20.99 -0.18
CA GLN A 492 -17.72 -19.66 0.35
C GLN A 492 -17.74 -19.72 1.87
N LEU A 493 -16.99 -18.83 2.51
CA LEU A 493 -16.87 -18.73 3.96
C LEU A 493 -17.37 -17.36 4.41
N ILE A 494 -18.39 -17.32 5.27
CA ILE A 494 -19.08 -16.07 5.67
C ILE A 494 -19.10 -15.98 7.20
N LYS A 495 -18.68 -14.85 7.78
CA LYS A 495 -18.73 -14.66 9.26
C LYS A 495 -18.01 -15.78 10.02
N MET A 496 -16.87 -16.19 9.47
CA MET A 496 -15.97 -17.19 10.03
C MET A 496 -14.82 -16.48 10.79
N GLY A 497 -14.01 -17.27 11.49
CA GLY A 497 -12.94 -16.75 12.36
C GLY A 497 -13.45 -16.29 13.73
N GLN A 498 -12.56 -16.23 14.71
CA GLN A 498 -12.89 -15.83 16.09
C GLN A 498 -11.91 -14.77 16.57
N LEU A 499 -12.36 -13.51 16.68
CA LEU A 499 -11.48 -12.36 16.96
C LEU A 499 -10.62 -12.57 18.22
N ASN A 500 -9.30 -12.33 18.08
CA ASN A 500 -8.28 -12.49 19.12
C ASN A 500 -8.16 -13.91 19.71
N ASN A 501 -8.75 -14.94 19.09
CA ASN A 501 -8.53 -16.33 19.45
C ASN A 501 -7.57 -16.98 18.44
N LYS A 502 -6.29 -17.09 18.81
CA LYS A 502 -5.23 -17.59 17.90
C LYS A 502 -5.52 -19.02 17.46
N GLY A 503 -5.23 -19.30 16.19
CA GLY A 503 -5.52 -20.57 15.53
C GLY A 503 -6.99 -20.81 15.14
N ARG A 504 -7.90 -19.83 15.25
CA ARG A 504 -9.33 -20.00 14.92
C ARG A 504 -9.73 -19.15 13.71
N TYR A 505 -9.37 -19.63 12.53
CA TYR A 505 -9.52 -18.91 11.25
C TYR A 505 -10.45 -19.65 10.27
N PRO A 506 -10.95 -18.98 9.21
CA PRO A 506 -11.85 -19.60 8.23
C PRO A 506 -11.29 -20.88 7.59
N LEU A 507 -10.07 -20.84 7.04
CA LEU A 507 -9.33 -22.02 6.57
C LEU A 507 -7.87 -21.95 7.06
N HIS A 508 -7.44 -22.94 7.84
CA HIS A 508 -6.16 -22.92 8.53
C HIS A 508 -5.46 -24.28 8.46
N TYR A 509 -4.30 -24.35 7.79
CA TYR A 509 -3.36 -25.47 7.97
C TYR A 509 -2.49 -25.21 9.19
N HIS A 510 -2.53 -26.11 10.16
CA HIS A 510 -1.99 -25.90 11.50
C HIS A 510 -1.00 -27.00 11.87
N LEU A 511 0.29 -26.66 11.87
CA LEU A 511 1.39 -27.53 12.27
C LEU A 511 1.43 -28.86 11.50
N ALA A 512 1.06 -28.82 10.21
CA ALA A 512 0.93 -30.02 9.40
C ALA A 512 2.26 -30.44 8.72
N GLY A 513 3.34 -29.65 8.92
CA GLY A 513 4.65 -29.93 8.36
C GLY A 513 4.66 -29.84 6.83
N ASN A 514 5.40 -30.73 6.17
CA ASN A 514 5.45 -30.73 4.71
C ASN A 514 4.25 -31.48 4.10
N LEU A 515 3.42 -30.75 3.37
CA LEU A 515 2.22 -31.29 2.74
C LEU A 515 2.51 -31.70 1.29
N THR A 516 1.86 -32.76 0.82
CA THR A 516 2.05 -33.31 -0.54
C THR A 516 0.76 -33.32 -1.36
N ASN A 517 -0.38 -33.14 -0.71
CA ASN A 517 -1.70 -33.25 -1.33
C ASN A 517 -2.69 -32.25 -0.72
N SER A 518 -2.24 -31.01 -0.48
CA SER A 518 -3.03 -29.99 0.19
C SER A 518 -3.05 -28.66 -0.58
N TYR A 519 -4.24 -28.09 -0.72
CA TYR A 519 -4.45 -26.84 -1.42
C TYR A 519 -5.76 -26.14 -0.99
N ILE A 520 -5.78 -24.82 -1.13
CA ILE A 520 -6.98 -23.98 -1.05
C ILE A 520 -7.12 -23.25 -2.39
N THR A 521 -8.18 -23.54 -3.14
CA THR A 521 -8.39 -22.97 -4.47
C THR A 521 -9.79 -22.49 -4.75
N ASP A 522 -9.95 -21.46 -5.58
CA ASP A 522 -11.28 -21.03 -6.05
C ASP A 522 -12.27 -20.62 -4.93
N CYS A 523 -11.80 -20.41 -3.69
CA CYS A 523 -12.64 -20.12 -2.53
C CYS A 523 -12.91 -18.61 -2.39
N SER A 524 -13.89 -18.27 -1.56
CA SER A 524 -14.16 -16.90 -1.12
C SER A 524 -14.31 -16.83 0.40
N VAL A 525 -13.78 -15.79 1.02
CA VAL A 525 -13.98 -15.44 2.43
C VAL A 525 -14.55 -14.03 2.49
N SER A 526 -15.68 -13.84 3.18
CA SER A 526 -16.24 -12.51 3.41
C SER A 526 -16.79 -12.30 4.82
N ASP A 527 -16.79 -11.05 5.26
CA ASP A 527 -17.26 -10.64 6.59
C ASP A 527 -16.56 -11.44 7.70
N SER A 528 -15.27 -11.72 7.53
CA SER A 528 -14.50 -12.54 8.47
C SER A 528 -14.19 -11.77 9.74
N TYR A 529 -14.40 -12.41 10.89
CA TYR A 529 -14.09 -11.82 12.18
C TYR A 529 -12.61 -11.93 12.55
N TYR A 530 -11.88 -12.89 11.98
CA TYR A 530 -10.44 -13.00 12.19
C TYR A 530 -9.75 -13.78 11.08
N ARG A 531 -8.97 -13.07 10.26
CA ARG A 531 -8.14 -13.59 9.15
C ARG A 531 -8.93 -14.30 8.04
N CYS A 532 -8.24 -14.86 7.05
CA CYS A 532 -8.85 -15.50 5.89
C CYS A 532 -8.25 -16.90 5.65
N TYR A 533 -7.14 -16.97 4.95
CA TYR A 533 -6.42 -18.19 4.58
C TYR A 533 -5.08 -18.24 5.31
N THR A 534 -4.91 -19.20 6.21
CA THR A 534 -3.74 -19.28 7.09
C THR A 534 -2.90 -20.52 6.81
N ILE A 535 -1.58 -20.30 6.73
CA ILE A 535 -0.56 -21.34 6.72
C ILE A 535 0.28 -21.16 7.99
N HIS A 536 0.23 -22.14 8.89
CA HIS A 536 0.96 -22.14 10.15
C HIS A 536 1.75 -23.43 10.30
N GLY A 537 3.07 -23.34 10.41
CA GLY A 537 3.96 -24.51 10.54
C GLY A 537 3.80 -25.54 9.42
N SER A 538 3.43 -25.08 8.23
CA SER A 538 3.05 -25.93 7.10
C SER A 538 3.74 -25.44 5.82
N ASN A 539 4.23 -26.39 5.02
CA ASN A 539 5.07 -26.13 3.84
C ASN A 539 4.51 -26.82 2.60
N ASN A 540 4.90 -26.33 1.42
CA ASN A 540 4.52 -26.89 0.12
C ASN A 540 2.99 -26.89 -0.13
N VAL A 541 2.28 -25.86 0.36
CA VAL A 541 0.85 -25.67 0.16
C VAL A 541 0.59 -24.76 -1.04
N THR A 542 -0.44 -25.09 -1.83
CA THR A 542 -0.96 -24.18 -2.87
C THR A 542 -2.19 -23.41 -2.37
N VAL A 543 -2.11 -22.08 -2.37
CA VAL A 543 -3.23 -21.17 -2.10
C VAL A 543 -3.44 -20.32 -3.36
N SER A 544 -4.45 -20.66 -4.17
CA SER A 544 -4.58 -20.06 -5.50
C SER A 544 -6.01 -19.71 -5.93
N ARG A 545 -6.19 -18.61 -6.67
CA ARG A 545 -7.50 -18.19 -7.22
C ARG A 545 -8.56 -17.92 -6.14
N ASN A 546 -8.15 -17.50 -4.96
CA ASN A 546 -9.07 -17.21 -3.86
C ASN A 546 -9.41 -15.72 -3.79
N VAL A 547 -10.49 -15.42 -3.09
CA VAL A 547 -11.01 -14.06 -2.91
C VAL A 547 -11.27 -13.82 -1.44
N ALA A 548 -10.74 -12.73 -0.89
CA ALA A 548 -11.05 -12.30 0.47
C ALA A 548 -11.55 -10.85 0.46
N PHE A 549 -12.69 -10.60 1.11
CA PHE A 549 -13.34 -9.28 1.11
C PHE A 549 -13.94 -8.95 2.47
N ASN A 550 -13.75 -7.72 2.97
CA ASN A 550 -14.30 -7.29 4.26
C ASN A 550 -13.91 -8.22 5.42
N ALA A 551 -12.62 -8.19 5.80
CA ALA A 551 -12.08 -9.12 6.79
C ALA A 551 -11.26 -8.40 7.86
N THR A 552 -11.44 -8.77 9.13
CA THR A 552 -10.62 -8.27 10.24
C THR A 552 -9.33 -9.08 10.40
N GLY A 553 -8.19 -8.39 10.50
CA GLY A 553 -6.86 -9.01 10.57
C GLY A 553 -6.33 -9.46 9.21
N HIS A 554 -5.11 -10.00 9.17
CA HIS A 554 -4.44 -10.38 7.92
C HIS A 554 -5.15 -11.50 7.16
N CYS A 555 -5.27 -11.39 5.83
CA CYS A 555 -6.00 -12.39 5.04
C CYS A 555 -5.18 -13.60 4.61
N TYR A 556 -4.16 -13.42 3.77
CA TYR A 556 -3.25 -14.49 3.34
C TYR A 556 -2.06 -14.49 4.29
N TYR A 557 -2.11 -15.33 5.32
CA TYR A 557 -1.32 -15.19 6.53
C TYR A 557 -0.35 -16.36 6.74
N LEU A 558 0.95 -16.04 6.78
CA LEU A 558 2.01 -16.93 7.27
C LEU A 558 2.30 -16.60 8.75
N GLU A 559 2.30 -17.61 9.62
CA GLU A 559 2.24 -17.37 11.07
C GLU A 559 3.60 -17.25 11.75
N ASP A 560 4.42 -18.31 11.74
CA ASP A 560 5.56 -18.43 12.66
C ASP A 560 6.91 -18.06 12.03
N GLY A 561 7.01 -17.96 10.71
CA GLY A 561 8.25 -17.66 9.98
C GLY A 561 9.01 -18.89 9.49
N VAL A 562 8.48 -20.10 9.72
CA VAL A 562 9.05 -21.36 9.21
C VAL A 562 8.38 -21.87 7.93
N GLU A 563 7.33 -21.18 7.48
CA GLU A 563 6.53 -21.57 6.33
C GLU A 563 7.27 -21.23 5.02
N VAL A 564 7.67 -22.26 4.28
CA VAL A 564 8.47 -22.16 3.05
C VAL A 564 7.87 -23.00 1.92
N ASP A 565 8.30 -22.69 0.69
CA ASP A 565 7.93 -23.42 -0.53
C ASP A 565 6.42 -23.46 -0.83
N ASN A 566 5.65 -22.54 -0.22
CA ASN A 566 4.25 -22.37 -0.53
C ASN A 566 4.08 -21.59 -1.84
N THR A 567 3.00 -21.87 -2.56
CA THR A 567 2.60 -21.14 -3.77
C THR A 567 1.34 -20.35 -3.51
N ILE A 568 1.45 -19.03 -3.48
CA ILE A 568 0.36 -18.07 -3.27
C ILE A 568 0.13 -17.34 -4.59
N SER A 569 -0.91 -17.69 -5.35
CA SER A 569 -1.08 -17.18 -6.72
C SER A 569 -2.50 -16.79 -7.11
N TYR A 570 -2.65 -15.74 -7.92
CA TYR A 570 -3.93 -15.32 -8.51
C TYR A 570 -5.02 -15.02 -7.48
N ASN A 571 -4.64 -14.62 -6.27
CA ASN A 571 -5.57 -14.33 -5.20
C ASN A 571 -5.92 -12.84 -5.15
N LEU A 572 -7.12 -12.51 -4.66
CA LEU A 572 -7.57 -11.14 -4.39
C LEU A 572 -7.81 -10.95 -2.89
N ALA A 573 -7.30 -9.86 -2.32
CA ALA A 573 -7.66 -9.35 -1.00
C ALA A 573 -8.22 -7.92 -1.14
N ALA A 574 -9.36 -7.62 -0.54
CA ALA A 574 -9.94 -6.29 -0.57
C ALA A 574 -10.63 -5.92 0.76
N TYR A 575 -10.52 -4.65 1.16
CA TYR A 575 -11.19 -4.10 2.35
C TYR A 575 -10.84 -4.89 3.64
N VAL A 576 -9.54 -4.89 3.98
CA VAL A 576 -8.99 -5.58 5.14
C VAL A 576 -8.84 -4.61 6.31
N HIS A 577 -9.29 -4.99 7.50
CA HIS A 577 -9.36 -4.12 8.68
C HIS A 577 -8.28 -4.44 9.70
N VAL A 578 -7.61 -3.41 10.22
CA VAL A 578 -6.72 -3.52 11.38
C VAL A 578 -7.47 -3.93 12.65
N ILE A 579 -6.76 -4.51 13.62
CA ILE A 579 -7.28 -4.75 14.97
C ILE A 579 -6.77 -3.67 15.91
N GLY A 580 -7.71 -3.00 16.58
CA GLY A 580 -7.39 -1.89 17.48
C GLY A 580 -7.04 -0.62 16.74
N THR A 581 -6.11 0.16 17.29
CA THR A 581 -5.65 1.41 16.66
C THR A 581 -4.64 1.08 15.55
N PRO A 582 -4.82 1.61 14.33
CA PRO A 582 -3.85 1.42 13.26
C PRO A 582 -2.48 2.01 13.65
N ALA A 583 -1.39 1.31 13.31
CA ALA A 583 -0.05 1.84 13.52
C ALA A 583 0.18 3.10 12.68
N ALA A 584 0.43 4.23 13.34
CA ALA A 584 0.50 5.55 12.73
C ALA A 584 1.62 6.42 13.32
N GLY A 585 2.69 5.78 13.80
CA GLY A 585 3.78 6.46 14.51
C GLY A 585 4.46 7.60 13.73
N TYR A 586 5.12 8.49 14.46
CA TYR A 586 5.79 9.66 13.89
C TYR A 586 7.21 9.31 13.45
N THR A 587 7.69 9.87 12.33
CA THR A 587 9.05 9.68 11.79
C THR A 587 9.35 8.23 11.36
N GLN A 588 10.62 7.90 11.10
CA GLN A 588 11.04 6.55 10.72
C GLN A 588 10.93 5.53 11.87
N TYR A 589 10.82 5.97 13.12
CA TYR A 589 10.73 5.06 14.27
C TYR A 589 9.40 4.29 14.33
N GLY A 590 8.35 4.77 13.68
CA GLY A 590 7.03 4.14 13.74
C GLY A 590 6.44 4.15 15.14
N GLN A 591 5.68 3.11 15.48
CA GLN A 591 4.98 2.94 16.73
C GLN A 591 5.09 1.49 17.20
N ASP A 592 5.26 1.31 18.50
CA ASP A 592 5.37 0.01 19.13
C ASP A 592 4.02 -0.49 19.66
N PHE A 593 3.79 -1.79 19.51
CA PHE A 593 2.61 -2.51 19.96
C PHE A 593 3.04 -3.74 20.74
N VAL A 594 2.34 -4.02 21.83
CA VAL A 594 2.63 -5.16 22.72
C VAL A 594 1.43 -6.10 22.76
N GLN A 595 1.71 -7.39 22.85
CA GLN A 595 0.69 -8.42 22.94
C GLN A 595 -0.23 -8.17 24.14
N SER A 596 -1.54 -8.24 23.89
CA SER A 596 -2.56 -8.11 24.91
C SER A 596 -3.77 -9.00 24.59
N SER A 597 -4.75 -9.04 25.50
CA SER A 597 -5.99 -9.80 25.27
C SER A 597 -6.87 -9.22 24.14
N SER A 598 -6.73 -7.92 23.85
CA SER A 598 -7.44 -7.25 22.74
C SER A 598 -6.62 -7.12 21.46
N LEU A 599 -5.34 -7.51 21.51
CA LEU A 599 -4.42 -7.54 20.37
C LEU A 599 -3.48 -8.74 20.54
N ALA A 600 -4.02 -9.93 20.29
CA ALA A 600 -3.33 -11.21 20.55
C ALA A 600 -2.11 -11.42 19.65
N GLN A 601 -2.09 -10.75 18.51
CA GLN A 601 -0.95 -10.60 17.62
C GLN A 601 -0.74 -9.08 17.39
N PRO A 602 0.32 -8.46 17.94
CA PRO A 602 0.59 -7.02 17.80
C PRO A 602 0.66 -6.46 16.37
N ALA A 603 1.12 -7.25 15.41
CA ALA A 603 1.19 -6.90 13.99
C ALA A 603 -0.19 -6.79 13.31
N ASP A 604 -1.27 -7.30 13.93
CA ASP A 604 -2.65 -7.07 13.45
C ASP A 604 -3.03 -5.56 13.50
N SER A 605 -2.26 -4.71 14.20
CA SER A 605 -2.32 -3.24 14.11
C SER A 605 -1.93 -2.68 12.73
N THR A 606 -1.32 -3.54 11.90
CA THR A 606 -0.94 -3.31 10.50
C THR A 606 -1.52 -4.38 9.58
N ALA A 607 -2.76 -4.81 9.84
CA ALA A 607 -3.45 -5.82 9.04
C ALA A 607 -3.34 -5.57 7.53
N SER A 608 -3.06 -6.65 6.80
CA SER A 608 -2.69 -6.62 5.38
C SER A 608 -3.41 -7.68 4.58
N GLY A 609 -3.53 -7.47 3.26
CA GLY A 609 -4.00 -8.49 2.34
C GLY A 609 -3.14 -9.75 2.44
N PHE A 610 -1.82 -9.57 2.31
CA PHE A 610 -0.82 -10.62 2.38
C PHE A 610 0.16 -10.31 3.52
N TYR A 611 0.31 -11.24 4.46
CA TYR A 611 1.21 -11.12 5.61
C TYR A 611 2.26 -12.23 5.56
N ILE A 612 3.51 -11.83 5.39
CA ILE A 612 4.61 -12.67 4.95
C ILE A 612 5.71 -12.59 6.00
N THR A 613 5.78 -13.61 6.86
CA THR A 613 6.80 -13.76 7.91
C THR A 613 8.07 -14.44 7.42
N ASN A 614 7.99 -15.16 6.30
CA ASN A 614 9.13 -15.74 5.59
C ASN A 614 8.95 -15.54 4.08
N ALA A 615 9.91 -14.86 3.45
CA ALA A 615 9.81 -14.50 2.04
C ALA A 615 10.09 -15.68 1.08
N TRP A 616 10.63 -16.82 1.55
CA TRP A 616 10.98 -17.99 0.72
C TRP A 616 9.75 -18.79 0.26
N ASN A 617 8.85 -18.11 -0.44
CA ASN A 617 7.58 -18.57 -0.99
C ASN A 617 7.36 -17.92 -2.38
N THR A 618 6.45 -18.50 -3.16
CA THR A 618 6.15 -18.05 -4.53
C THR A 618 4.88 -17.20 -4.54
N PHE A 619 4.98 -15.95 -5.00
CA PHE A 619 3.88 -14.99 -5.09
C PHE A 619 3.66 -14.55 -6.55
N ILE A 620 2.56 -15.00 -7.17
CA ILE A 620 2.32 -14.77 -8.60
C ILE A 620 0.93 -14.19 -8.85
N GLY A 621 0.84 -13.04 -9.52
CA GLY A 621 -0.43 -12.53 -10.05
C GLY A 621 -1.51 -12.22 -8.99
N ASN A 622 -1.12 -11.94 -7.74
CA ASN A 622 -2.07 -11.60 -6.68
C ASN A 622 -2.43 -10.10 -6.72
N SER A 623 -3.64 -9.72 -6.31
CA SER A 623 -4.05 -8.32 -6.15
C SER A 623 -4.51 -8.00 -4.72
N ALA A 624 -4.19 -6.79 -4.25
CA ALA A 624 -4.61 -6.26 -2.97
C ALA A 624 -5.19 -4.83 -3.09
N SER A 625 -6.37 -4.60 -2.51
CA SER A 625 -7.05 -3.30 -2.41
C SER A 625 -7.31 -2.95 -0.95
N GLY A 626 -6.77 -1.84 -0.45
CA GLY A 626 -7.03 -1.41 0.94
C GLY A 626 -6.19 -2.14 2.00
N GLY A 627 -6.60 -1.98 3.26
CA GLY A 627 -5.82 -2.37 4.44
C GLY A 627 -4.68 -1.43 4.77
N TRP A 628 -3.96 -1.71 5.87
CA TRP A 628 -2.80 -0.91 6.25
C TRP A 628 -1.72 -0.96 5.16
N THR A 629 -1.53 -2.15 4.58
CA THR A 629 -0.73 -2.42 3.38
C THR A 629 -1.33 -3.59 2.59
N GLY A 630 -1.05 -3.65 1.29
CA GLY A 630 -1.41 -4.80 0.46
C GLY A 630 -0.55 -6.02 0.79
N PHE A 631 0.77 -5.86 0.79
CA PHE A 631 1.77 -6.90 1.09
C PHE A 631 2.68 -6.44 2.22
N ALA A 632 2.67 -7.14 3.36
CA ALA A 632 3.56 -6.90 4.48
C ALA A 632 4.61 -8.01 4.54
N PHE A 633 5.88 -7.68 4.32
CA PHE A 633 6.98 -8.56 4.67
C PHE A 633 7.61 -8.09 5.97
N VAL A 634 7.22 -8.74 7.08
CA VAL A 634 7.67 -8.35 8.42
C VAL A 634 8.99 -9.05 8.77
N ASN A 635 9.90 -8.36 9.45
CA ASN A 635 11.13 -8.99 9.92
C ASN A 635 10.87 -9.83 11.17
N LEU A 636 11.30 -11.09 11.11
CA LEU A 636 11.40 -11.98 12.25
C LEU A 636 12.88 -12.34 12.43
N PRO A 637 13.57 -11.85 13.48
CA PRO A 637 14.96 -12.21 13.77
C PRO A 637 15.11 -13.66 14.28
N ARG A 638 13.99 -14.25 14.71
CA ARG A 638 13.79 -15.67 14.97
C ARG A 638 12.32 -16.01 14.76
N PRO A 639 11.95 -17.29 14.54
CA PRO A 639 10.55 -17.68 14.47
C PRO A 639 9.80 -17.33 15.75
N ILE A 640 8.48 -17.26 15.64
CA ILE A 640 7.59 -17.04 16.79
C ILE A 640 6.73 -18.29 17.07
N GLY A 641 5.85 -18.18 18.06
CA GLY A 641 4.83 -19.19 18.31
C GLY A 641 5.39 -20.59 18.60
N ASN A 642 4.88 -21.59 17.89
CA ASN A 642 5.20 -23.00 18.11
C ASN A 642 6.61 -23.38 17.64
N HIS A 643 7.28 -22.51 16.87
CA HIS A 643 8.56 -22.79 16.24
C HIS A 643 9.72 -21.94 16.76
N LEU A 644 9.54 -21.26 17.91
CA LEU A 644 10.52 -20.34 18.51
C LEU A 644 11.95 -20.91 18.61
N THR A 645 12.10 -22.23 18.74
CA THR A 645 13.40 -22.91 18.90
C THR A 645 14.01 -23.42 17.60
N VAL A 646 13.35 -23.24 16.45
CA VAL A 646 13.89 -23.67 15.15
C VAL A 646 15.03 -22.74 14.73
N PRO A 647 16.23 -23.25 14.39
CA PRO A 647 17.41 -22.44 14.10
C PRO A 647 17.38 -21.90 12.66
N ILE A 648 16.43 -21.00 12.40
CA ILE A 648 16.28 -20.26 11.14
C ILE A 648 16.12 -18.78 11.48
N ILE A 649 16.58 -17.88 10.62
CA ILE A 649 16.30 -16.44 10.72
C ILE A 649 15.42 -16.06 9.52
N PRO A 650 14.08 -15.99 9.68
CA PRO A 650 13.18 -15.80 8.55
C PRO A 650 13.45 -14.53 7.74
N SER A 651 13.86 -13.44 8.40
CA SER A 651 14.19 -12.16 7.74
C SER A 651 15.40 -12.23 6.80
N GLN A 652 16.26 -13.24 6.94
CA GLN A 652 17.45 -13.42 6.10
C GLN A 652 17.17 -14.08 4.74
N PHE A 653 15.95 -14.57 4.52
CA PHE A 653 15.56 -15.18 3.24
C PHE A 653 15.07 -14.11 2.27
N THR A 654 15.62 -14.12 1.05
CA THR A 654 15.06 -13.35 -0.07
C THR A 654 13.74 -13.97 -0.55
N VAL A 655 12.98 -13.23 -1.35
CA VAL A 655 11.75 -13.76 -1.95
C VAL A 655 12.10 -14.84 -2.98
N LYS A 656 11.41 -15.98 -2.94
CA LYS A 656 11.67 -17.07 -3.90
C LYS A 656 11.21 -16.68 -5.31
N VAL A 657 9.97 -16.17 -5.42
CA VAL A 657 9.42 -15.55 -6.65
C VAL A 657 8.42 -14.49 -6.24
N PHE A 658 8.53 -13.30 -6.84
CA PHE A 658 7.50 -12.25 -6.77
C PHE A 658 7.27 -11.68 -8.17
N ASP A 659 6.19 -12.11 -8.82
CA ASP A 659 5.93 -11.79 -10.22
C ASP A 659 4.46 -11.40 -10.47
N GLY A 660 4.22 -10.24 -11.07
CA GLY A 660 2.88 -9.87 -11.53
C GLY A 660 1.91 -9.42 -10.43
N ASN A 661 2.38 -9.10 -9.23
CA ASN A 661 1.48 -8.74 -8.12
C ASN A 661 1.09 -7.26 -8.16
N THR A 662 -0.15 -6.96 -7.77
CA THR A 662 -0.71 -5.61 -7.80
C THR A 662 -1.23 -5.17 -6.43
N ALA A 663 -1.02 -3.90 -6.06
CA ALA A 663 -1.51 -3.37 -4.79
C ALA A 663 -1.91 -1.89 -4.89
N HIS A 664 -3.04 -1.52 -4.28
CA HIS A 664 -3.52 -0.14 -4.32
C HIS A 664 -4.35 0.27 -3.09
N SER A 665 -4.69 1.55 -3.04
CA SER A 665 -5.60 2.17 -2.06
C SER A 665 -5.22 1.88 -0.60
N SER A 666 -3.91 1.79 -0.33
CA SER A 666 -3.31 1.35 0.93
C SER A 666 -2.06 2.16 1.28
N GLY A 667 -1.51 1.96 2.48
CA GLY A 667 -0.30 2.63 2.94
C GLY A 667 -0.52 4.06 3.46
N ASN A 668 -1.75 4.44 3.79
CA ASN A 668 -2.12 5.80 4.17
C ASN A 668 -1.99 6.11 5.67
N TYR A 669 -1.87 5.10 6.54
CA TYR A 669 -1.85 5.29 8.00
C TYR A 669 -0.55 5.83 8.56
N PHE A 670 0.56 5.61 7.87
CA PHE A 670 1.90 5.99 8.30
C PHE A 670 2.67 6.61 7.12
N GLU A 671 3.51 7.62 7.38
CA GLU A 671 4.19 8.40 6.33
C GLU A 671 5.07 7.54 5.41
N PHE A 672 5.66 6.47 5.95
CA PHE A 672 6.47 5.51 5.19
C PHE A 672 5.74 4.18 4.91
N ALA A 673 4.45 4.08 5.25
CA ALA A 673 3.67 2.92 4.84
C ALA A 673 3.55 2.87 3.31
N SER A 674 3.52 1.65 2.81
CA SER A 674 3.61 1.35 1.38
C SER A 674 2.55 0.31 1.00
N SER A 675 2.14 0.27 -0.26
CA SER A 675 1.25 -0.79 -0.75
C SER A 675 1.93 -2.16 -0.77
N ILE A 676 3.26 -2.18 -1.00
CA ILE A 676 4.15 -3.31 -0.73
C ILE A 676 5.19 -2.81 0.29
N TYR A 677 5.10 -3.30 1.52
CA TYR A 677 5.91 -2.87 2.65
C TYR A 677 6.88 -3.96 3.10
N VAL A 678 8.17 -3.64 3.12
CA VAL A 678 9.23 -4.48 3.69
C VAL A 678 9.89 -3.73 4.84
N GLY A 679 9.81 -4.31 6.03
CA GLY A 679 10.36 -3.75 7.27
C GLY A 679 9.42 -4.00 8.44
N GLY A 680 9.54 -3.18 9.49
CA GLY A 680 8.99 -3.51 10.80
C GLY A 680 9.63 -4.77 11.38
N GLU A 681 9.41 -5.01 12.67
CA GLU A 681 9.93 -6.21 13.34
C GLU A 681 8.91 -6.74 14.33
N LEU A 682 8.74 -8.07 14.33
CA LEU A 682 7.94 -8.79 15.30
C LEU A 682 8.85 -9.76 16.07
N THR A 683 8.94 -9.60 17.38
CA THR A 683 9.84 -10.40 18.22
C THR A 683 9.24 -10.65 19.61
N TYR A 684 9.75 -11.66 20.31
CA TYR A 684 9.48 -11.86 21.74
C TYR A 684 10.46 -11.05 22.58
N ASN A 685 9.94 -10.34 23.58
CA ASN A 685 10.76 -9.80 24.66
C ASN A 685 11.07 -10.92 25.67
N ASP A 686 12.34 -11.24 25.85
CA ASP A 686 12.77 -12.33 26.73
C ASP A 686 12.47 -12.07 28.22
N ASN A 687 12.24 -10.81 28.62
CA ASN A 687 12.00 -10.46 30.02
C ASN A 687 10.56 -10.78 30.47
N ASP A 688 9.57 -10.58 29.61
CA ASP A 688 8.15 -10.77 29.94
C ASP A 688 7.46 -11.87 29.11
N GLY A 689 8.12 -12.39 28.07
CA GLY A 689 7.60 -13.43 27.20
C GLY A 689 6.47 -12.97 26.27
N LEU A 690 6.25 -11.66 26.13
CA LEU A 690 5.23 -11.08 25.25
C LEU A 690 5.80 -10.80 23.85
N LEU A 691 4.93 -10.83 22.85
CA LEU A 691 5.27 -10.34 21.52
C LEU A 691 5.25 -8.82 21.48
N TYR A 692 6.24 -8.26 20.82
CA TYR A 692 6.41 -6.85 20.52
C TYR A 692 6.48 -6.68 19.01
N TYR A 693 5.75 -5.70 18.51
CA TYR A 693 5.79 -5.31 17.11
C TYR A 693 6.09 -3.84 16.99
N THR A 694 7.00 -3.50 16.09
CA THR A 694 7.19 -2.13 15.62
C THR A 694 6.95 -2.07 14.12
N ASN A 695 6.19 -1.09 13.67
CA ASN A 695 6.01 -0.85 12.24
C ASN A 695 7.13 0.00 11.63
N GLY A 696 8.10 0.47 12.43
CA GLY A 696 9.15 1.40 12.03
C GLY A 696 10.22 0.82 11.10
N ARG A 697 11.26 1.63 10.87
CA ARG A 697 12.45 1.27 10.10
C ARG A 697 13.27 0.23 10.86
N VAL A 698 13.25 -1.00 10.35
CA VAL A 698 14.16 -2.07 10.75
C VAL A 698 14.75 -2.66 9.48
N SER A 699 16.08 -2.65 9.37
CA SER A 699 16.76 -3.09 8.14
C SER A 699 16.54 -4.58 7.88
N ARG A 700 16.39 -4.95 6.62
CA ARG A 700 16.43 -6.33 6.14
C ARG A 700 17.67 -6.56 5.27
N GLU A 701 18.46 -7.53 5.68
CA GLU A 701 19.54 -8.11 4.89
C GLU A 701 19.14 -9.52 4.46
N THR A 702 19.39 -9.85 3.19
CA THR A 702 19.02 -11.15 2.62
C THR A 702 20.22 -11.87 2.03
N PHE A 703 20.23 -13.18 2.18
CA PHE A 703 21.33 -14.05 1.79
C PHE A 703 20.85 -15.26 0.99
N ILE A 704 21.74 -15.83 0.18
CA ILE A 704 21.51 -17.11 -0.50
C ILE A 704 21.17 -18.17 0.57
N ASN A 705 19.98 -18.77 0.46
CA ASN A 705 19.45 -19.74 1.42
C ASN A 705 19.38 -19.26 2.87
N GLY A 706 19.35 -17.95 3.12
CA GLY A 706 19.34 -17.39 4.48
C GLY A 706 20.64 -17.62 5.26
N VAL A 707 21.77 -17.81 4.59
CA VAL A 707 23.08 -18.03 5.22
C VAL A 707 23.91 -16.75 5.23
N ASP A 708 23.98 -16.12 6.41
CA ASP A 708 24.73 -14.88 6.64
C ASP A 708 26.23 -15.03 6.30
N SER A 709 26.62 -14.36 5.22
CA SER A 709 28.01 -14.22 4.76
C SER A 709 28.07 -13.12 3.71
N SER A 710 29.13 -12.31 3.73
CA SER A 710 29.37 -11.30 2.70
C SER A 710 29.45 -11.87 1.27
N ALA A 711 29.82 -13.15 1.12
CA ALA A 711 29.84 -13.82 -0.18
C ALA A 711 28.45 -14.25 -0.68
N ASN A 712 27.44 -14.25 0.20
CA ASN A 712 26.09 -14.76 -0.05
C ASN A 712 25.03 -13.65 -0.11
N GLU A 713 25.40 -12.38 0.04
CA GLU A 713 24.46 -11.26 -0.02
C GLU A 713 23.73 -11.24 -1.38
N ILE A 714 22.41 -11.12 -1.33
CA ILE A 714 21.56 -11.12 -2.52
C ILE A 714 20.42 -10.11 -2.36
N PRO A 715 20.02 -9.36 -3.40
CA PRO A 715 18.90 -8.44 -3.29
C PRO A 715 17.55 -9.16 -3.12
N MET A 716 16.62 -8.49 -2.45
CA MET A 716 15.20 -8.83 -2.57
C MET A 716 14.67 -8.28 -3.90
N THR A 717 14.20 -9.17 -4.77
CA THR A 717 13.82 -8.82 -6.15
C THR A 717 12.31 -8.90 -6.37
N PHE A 718 11.72 -7.81 -6.85
CA PHE A 718 10.31 -7.73 -7.23
C PHE A 718 10.19 -7.57 -8.75
N THR A 719 9.44 -8.45 -9.40
CA THR A 719 9.26 -8.42 -10.86
C THR A 719 7.82 -8.18 -11.28
N ASN A 720 7.63 -7.44 -12.38
CA ASN A 720 6.31 -7.14 -12.96
C ASN A 720 5.29 -6.68 -11.90
N THR A 721 5.66 -5.67 -11.12
CA THR A 721 4.83 -5.14 -10.03
C THR A 721 3.99 -3.96 -10.51
N LYS A 722 2.72 -3.88 -10.08
CA LYS A 722 1.87 -2.71 -10.33
C LYS A 722 1.31 -2.13 -9.05
N VAL A 723 1.55 -0.84 -8.83
CA VAL A 723 1.07 -0.10 -7.66
C VAL A 723 0.32 1.13 -8.10
N TYR A 724 -0.78 1.47 -7.45
CA TYR A 724 -1.52 2.67 -7.80
C TYR A 724 -2.26 3.21 -6.61
N GLN A 725 -2.52 4.52 -6.61
CA GLN A 725 -3.19 5.18 -5.49
C GLN A 725 -2.56 4.78 -4.14
N SER A 726 -1.23 4.89 -4.06
CA SER A 726 -0.45 4.49 -2.88
C SER A 726 0.22 5.71 -2.26
N ASN A 727 0.44 5.71 -0.94
CA ASN A 727 1.34 6.70 -0.34
C ASN A 727 2.79 6.49 -0.84
N ARG A 728 3.25 5.25 -0.70
CA ARG A 728 4.46 4.70 -1.30
C ARG A 728 4.06 3.41 -2.00
N GLY A 729 4.54 3.18 -3.21
CA GLY A 729 4.24 1.95 -3.94
C GLY A 729 4.99 0.76 -3.33
N VAL A 730 6.29 0.65 -3.62
CA VAL A 730 7.20 -0.34 -3.02
C VAL A 730 8.11 0.34 -1.99
N GLY A 731 7.93 0.02 -0.70
CA GLY A 731 8.79 0.50 0.38
C GLY A 731 9.66 -0.62 0.91
N HIS A 732 10.97 -0.39 0.98
CA HIS A 732 11.93 -1.39 1.39
C HIS A 732 12.99 -0.84 2.33
N TRP A 733 12.83 -1.09 3.64
CA TRP A 733 13.84 -0.82 4.66
C TRP A 733 14.92 -1.91 4.67
N GLY A 734 15.76 -1.99 3.66
CA GLY A 734 16.82 -3.00 3.65
C GLY A 734 18.04 -2.54 2.90
N GLU A 735 19.05 -3.41 2.86
CA GLU A 735 20.36 -3.05 2.33
C GLU A 735 20.47 -3.23 0.81
N ARG A 736 19.62 -4.06 0.20
CA ARG A 736 19.67 -4.35 -1.25
C ARG A 736 18.28 -4.67 -1.80
N VAL A 737 17.85 -3.93 -2.81
CA VAL A 737 16.53 -4.12 -3.43
C VAL A 737 16.57 -3.89 -4.94
N GLU A 738 15.93 -4.79 -5.68
CA GLU A 738 15.75 -4.67 -7.13
C GLU A 738 14.26 -4.70 -7.47
N VAL A 739 13.79 -3.69 -8.19
CA VAL A 739 12.41 -3.63 -8.72
C VAL A 739 12.50 -3.55 -10.24
N ILE A 740 12.08 -4.62 -10.90
CA ILE A 740 12.26 -4.83 -12.34
C ILE A 740 10.89 -5.00 -13.00
N GLY A 741 10.47 -4.07 -13.86
CA GLY A 741 9.10 -4.05 -14.36
C GLY A 741 8.16 -3.45 -13.32
N LEU A 742 8.15 -2.12 -13.17
CA LEU A 742 7.24 -1.43 -12.27
C LEU A 742 6.27 -0.55 -13.05
N GLU A 743 4.98 -0.72 -12.81
CA GLU A 743 3.98 0.29 -13.16
C GLU A 743 3.47 1.00 -11.92
N SER A 744 3.55 2.33 -11.91
CA SER A 744 2.99 3.16 -10.86
C SER A 744 2.07 4.23 -11.41
N HIS A 745 0.87 4.37 -10.85
CA HIS A 745 -0.10 5.37 -11.27
C HIS A 745 -0.76 6.08 -10.08
N ASP A 746 -0.81 7.40 -10.10
CA ASP A 746 -1.46 8.22 -9.06
C ASP A 746 -0.98 7.94 -7.63
N SER A 747 0.25 7.43 -7.47
CA SER A 747 0.87 7.22 -6.17
C SER A 747 1.62 8.49 -5.74
N ARG A 748 1.67 8.75 -4.43
CA ARG A 748 2.48 9.85 -3.91
C ARG A 748 3.96 9.65 -4.18
N ARG A 749 4.46 8.42 -4.04
CA ARG A 749 5.71 7.96 -4.64
C ARG A 749 5.56 6.52 -5.14
N PRO A 750 6.16 6.13 -6.28
CA PRO A 750 6.15 4.75 -6.76
C PRO A 750 6.97 3.82 -5.85
N GLY A 751 7.95 4.33 -5.11
CA GLY A 751 8.68 3.56 -4.13
C GLY A 751 9.60 4.40 -3.24
N SER A 752 10.05 3.76 -2.17
CA SER A 752 11.06 4.22 -1.22
C SER A 752 12.02 3.08 -1.00
N LEU A 753 13.11 3.09 -1.75
CA LEU A 753 14.07 1.99 -1.86
C LEU A 753 15.38 2.42 -1.18
N PHE A 754 15.87 1.62 -0.24
CA PHE A 754 17.07 1.91 0.55
C PHE A 754 18.21 0.94 0.23
N GLY A 755 19.43 1.30 0.69
CA GLY A 755 20.65 0.54 0.46
C GLY A 755 21.14 0.65 -0.99
N GLU A 756 21.51 -0.48 -1.59
CA GLU A 756 21.73 -0.64 -3.03
C GLU A 756 20.39 -0.87 -3.74
N ALA A 757 19.86 0.18 -4.34
CA ALA A 757 18.54 0.19 -4.95
C ALA A 757 18.63 0.29 -6.48
N TRP A 758 17.96 -0.63 -7.17
CA TRP A 758 17.79 -0.58 -8.62
C TRP A 758 16.32 -0.58 -9.02
N LEU A 759 15.89 0.49 -9.69
CA LEU A 759 14.60 0.54 -10.38
C LEU A 759 14.84 0.42 -11.88
N HIS A 760 14.35 -0.66 -12.47
CA HIS A 760 14.54 -0.96 -13.89
C HIS A 760 13.23 -1.21 -14.62
N ASN A 761 13.16 -0.75 -15.87
CA ASN A 761 12.03 -1.00 -16.76
C ASN A 761 10.71 -0.58 -16.10
N ALA A 762 10.53 0.72 -15.89
CA ALA A 762 9.40 1.24 -15.12
C ALA A 762 8.60 2.29 -15.87
N LEU A 763 7.29 2.34 -15.62
CA LEU A 763 6.37 3.39 -16.04
C LEU A 763 5.79 4.06 -14.80
N VAL A 764 6.15 5.31 -14.58
CA VAL A 764 5.66 6.12 -13.46
C VAL A 764 4.78 7.24 -14.01
N ASN A 765 3.48 7.09 -13.82
CA ASN A 765 2.46 8.03 -14.24
C ASN A 765 1.97 8.88 -13.06
N GLY A 766 2.34 10.16 -13.06
CA GLY A 766 1.94 11.09 -12.01
C GLY A 766 0.42 11.33 -11.95
N GLN A 767 -0.26 11.32 -13.10
CA GLN A 767 -1.71 11.55 -13.17
C GLN A 767 -2.36 10.70 -14.25
N SER A 768 -3.29 9.82 -13.87
CA SER A 768 -4.11 9.02 -14.78
C SER A 768 -5.43 9.70 -15.15
N GLY A 769 -6.23 9.03 -15.99
CA GLY A 769 -7.61 9.38 -16.28
C GLY A 769 -8.59 9.26 -15.11
N ASN A 770 -8.24 8.62 -13.99
CA ASN A 770 -9.15 8.43 -12.86
C ASN A 770 -9.56 9.78 -12.24
N LEU A 771 -10.85 10.09 -12.32
CA LEU A 771 -11.41 11.34 -11.79
C LEU A 771 -11.20 11.49 -10.27
N LEU A 772 -11.25 10.38 -9.54
CA LEU A 772 -11.12 10.37 -8.08
C LEU A 772 -9.67 10.63 -7.63
N SER A 773 -8.71 10.41 -8.52
CA SER A 773 -7.30 10.68 -8.23
C SER A 773 -6.92 12.15 -8.41
N LYS A 774 -7.72 13.00 -9.07
CA LYS A 774 -7.38 14.40 -9.45
C LYS A 774 -7.42 15.41 -8.28
N GLY A 775 -7.66 14.94 -7.05
CA GLY A 775 -7.74 15.78 -5.86
C GLY A 775 -6.38 16.35 -5.39
N LYS A 776 -6.45 17.22 -4.36
CA LYS A 776 -5.27 17.82 -3.67
C LYS A 776 -4.70 16.94 -2.55
N GLU A 777 -5.26 15.76 -2.34
CA GLU A 777 -5.00 14.93 -1.16
C GLU A 777 -3.65 14.23 -1.20
N MET A 778 -3.06 14.11 -2.39
CA MET A 778 -1.73 13.56 -2.59
C MET A 778 -0.93 14.42 -3.57
N SER A 779 0.28 14.80 -3.17
CA SER A 779 1.31 15.12 -4.15
C SER A 779 1.70 13.87 -4.92
N ARG A 780 2.21 13.99 -6.15
CA ARG A 780 2.65 12.85 -6.99
C ARG A 780 4.09 13.06 -7.37
N GLN A 781 4.97 12.21 -6.86
CA GLN A 781 6.41 12.34 -6.99
C GLN A 781 6.97 11.08 -7.67
N GLY A 782 7.91 11.25 -8.60
CA GLY A 782 8.47 10.14 -9.36
C GLY A 782 9.52 9.37 -8.57
N PHE A 783 10.58 10.00 -8.06
CA PHE A 783 11.54 9.34 -7.18
C PHE A 783 12.23 10.38 -6.29
N GLN A 784 12.57 10.02 -5.05
CA GLN A 784 13.35 10.88 -4.17
C GLN A 784 14.76 10.32 -4.03
N PHE A 785 15.78 11.10 -4.39
CA PHE A 785 17.16 10.76 -4.07
C PHE A 785 17.49 11.16 -2.64
N TYR A 786 18.10 10.22 -1.92
CA TYR A 786 18.44 10.35 -0.51
C TYR A 786 19.73 11.14 -0.29
N ASP A 787 19.94 11.65 0.93
CA ASP A 787 21.08 12.52 1.27
C ASP A 787 22.29 11.77 1.86
N THR A 788 22.18 10.46 2.12
CA THR A 788 23.26 9.67 2.73
C THR A 788 23.21 8.19 2.39
N TYR A 789 24.36 7.60 2.01
CA TYR A 789 24.68 6.17 1.88
C TYR A 789 23.72 5.23 1.12
N VAL A 790 22.69 5.77 0.44
CA VAL A 790 21.78 5.00 -0.40
C VAL A 790 22.24 5.11 -1.86
N GLN A 791 22.77 4.03 -2.41
CA GLN A 791 23.14 3.95 -3.82
C GLN A 791 21.90 3.63 -4.67
N THR A 792 21.47 4.57 -5.50
CA THR A 792 20.27 4.40 -6.34
C THR A 792 20.58 4.51 -7.83
N ILE A 793 20.19 3.49 -8.58
CA ILE A 793 20.19 3.52 -10.05
C ILE A 793 18.74 3.45 -10.56
N LEU A 794 18.35 4.43 -11.37
CA LEU A 794 17.12 4.39 -12.17
C LEU A 794 17.48 4.13 -13.63
N SER A 795 16.92 3.08 -14.24
CA SER A 795 17.25 2.76 -15.64
C SER A 795 16.07 2.29 -16.48
N ASN A 796 15.96 2.76 -17.72
CA ASN A 796 14.83 2.45 -18.59
C ASN A 796 13.48 2.82 -17.91
N VAL A 797 13.34 4.08 -17.48
CA VAL A 797 12.15 4.57 -16.78
C VAL A 797 11.43 5.63 -17.61
N ILE A 798 10.13 5.44 -17.77
CA ILE A 798 9.23 6.43 -18.38
C ILE A 798 8.52 7.18 -17.25
N PHE A 799 8.78 8.47 -17.13
CA PHE A 799 7.98 9.35 -16.28
C PHE A 799 6.99 10.11 -17.14
N ARG A 800 5.70 10.09 -16.75
CA ARG A 800 4.67 10.79 -17.52
C ARG A 800 3.64 11.54 -16.69
N ASN A 801 3.04 12.56 -17.29
CA ASN A 801 1.92 13.36 -16.76
C ASN A 801 2.21 14.10 -15.43
N PHE A 802 3.43 14.57 -15.22
CA PHE A 802 3.79 15.44 -14.10
C PHE A 802 3.48 16.91 -14.44
N ASN A 803 2.24 17.33 -14.14
CA ASN A 803 1.69 18.64 -14.52
C ASN A 803 1.13 19.44 -13.33
N ASN A 804 0.73 20.68 -13.61
CA ASN A 804 0.27 21.67 -12.62
C ASN A 804 -1.16 21.37 -12.11
N THR A 805 -1.31 20.38 -11.24
CA THR A 805 -2.61 20.02 -10.62
C THR A 805 -2.73 20.46 -9.16
N TYR A 806 -1.63 20.92 -8.55
CA TYR A 806 -1.55 21.43 -7.18
C TYR A 806 -1.42 22.96 -7.20
N PRO A 807 -2.08 23.74 -6.31
CA PRO A 807 -1.65 25.12 -6.07
C PRO A 807 -0.24 25.03 -5.51
N SER A 808 0.77 25.38 -6.32
CA SER A 808 2.21 25.25 -6.05
C SER A 808 2.51 25.20 -4.55
N SER A 809 2.99 24.06 -4.06
CA SER A 809 3.53 24.00 -2.70
C SER A 809 4.61 25.07 -2.60
N THR A 810 4.69 25.75 -1.45
CA THR A 810 5.80 26.68 -1.19
C THR A 810 7.14 25.94 -1.14
N SER A 811 7.11 24.62 -0.92
CA SER A 811 8.27 23.73 -0.96
C SER A 811 8.28 22.90 -2.24
N SER A 812 9.38 22.98 -2.99
CA SER A 812 9.61 22.14 -4.18
C SER A 812 9.62 20.64 -3.87
N GLU A 813 9.89 20.24 -2.62
CA GLU A 813 9.95 18.83 -2.19
C GLU A 813 8.57 18.21 -1.97
N ASP A 814 7.54 19.03 -1.75
CA ASP A 814 6.17 18.59 -1.51
C ASP A 814 5.29 18.65 -2.77
N ASP A 815 5.81 19.22 -3.85
CA ASP A 815 5.08 19.40 -5.10
C ASP A 815 5.11 18.13 -5.97
N ASN A 816 4.34 18.15 -7.07
CA ASN A 816 4.35 17.12 -8.08
C ASN A 816 5.62 17.23 -8.93
N LYS A 817 6.59 16.33 -8.74
CA LYS A 817 7.86 16.36 -9.49
C LYS A 817 8.34 14.97 -9.91
N VAL A 818 9.09 14.89 -11.00
CA VAL A 818 9.70 13.65 -11.46
C VAL A 818 10.79 13.18 -10.49
N LEU A 819 11.78 14.02 -10.20
CA LEU A 819 12.81 13.76 -9.18
C LEU A 819 12.73 14.78 -8.05
N ILE A 820 12.91 14.33 -6.82
CA ILE A 820 12.96 15.16 -5.62
C ILE A 820 14.34 14.97 -4.97
N SER A 821 14.99 16.07 -4.58
CA SER A 821 16.14 16.03 -3.69
C SER A 821 15.67 16.07 -2.24
N MET A 822 16.31 15.34 -1.33
CA MET A 822 16.10 15.54 0.11
C MET A 822 17.11 16.58 0.64
N THR A 823 16.63 17.68 1.24
CA THR A 823 17.46 18.86 1.57
C THR A 823 17.45 19.30 3.04
N HIS A 824 16.99 18.46 3.96
CA HIS A 824 16.75 18.85 5.35
C HIS A 824 17.99 18.82 6.28
N SER A 825 19.09 18.16 5.90
CA SER A 825 20.24 17.90 6.78
C SER A 825 21.51 18.64 6.37
N ASP A 826 22.25 19.23 7.32
CA ASP A 826 23.63 19.68 7.11
C ASP A 826 24.69 18.65 7.56
N GLU A 827 24.27 17.65 8.33
CA GLU A 827 25.11 16.52 8.72
C GLU A 827 25.30 15.55 7.55
N PHE A 828 24.23 15.29 6.80
CA PHE A 828 24.21 14.38 5.68
C PHE A 828 24.36 15.14 4.36
N LYS A 829 25.47 14.88 3.67
CA LYS A 829 25.86 15.55 2.42
C LYS A 829 25.98 14.50 1.33
N PRO A 830 25.06 14.44 0.35
CA PRO A 830 25.00 13.35 -0.63
C PRO A 830 26.32 13.28 -1.39
N GLN A 831 26.89 12.08 -1.49
CA GLN A 831 28.06 11.80 -2.31
C GLN A 831 27.59 11.46 -3.74
N GLY A 832 28.45 10.85 -4.57
CA GLY A 832 28.09 10.31 -5.88
C GLY A 832 27.34 8.98 -5.75
N ILE A 833 26.11 9.02 -5.26
CA ILE A 833 25.30 7.85 -4.89
C ILE A 833 23.99 7.73 -5.68
N SER A 834 23.77 8.58 -6.69
CA SER A 834 22.55 8.57 -7.49
C SER A 834 22.86 8.65 -8.98
N ALA A 835 22.24 7.78 -9.76
CA ALA A 835 22.42 7.73 -11.20
C ALA A 835 21.14 7.40 -11.96
N THR A 836 21.06 7.92 -13.17
CA THR A 836 20.00 7.65 -14.14
C THR A 836 20.57 7.20 -15.47
N ASN A 837 19.85 6.36 -16.20
CA ASN A 837 20.20 5.93 -17.56
C ASN A 837 18.93 5.58 -18.36
N ASN A 838 18.83 5.98 -19.63
CA ASN A 838 17.70 5.71 -20.50
C ASN A 838 16.36 6.13 -19.88
N ILE A 839 16.21 7.43 -19.57
CA ILE A 839 14.99 8.01 -19.02
C ILE A 839 14.17 8.68 -20.12
N THR A 840 12.86 8.44 -20.11
CA THR A 840 11.91 9.09 -21.02
C THR A 840 10.96 9.97 -20.23
N LEU A 841 10.83 11.24 -20.61
CA LEU A 841 9.87 12.20 -20.03
C LEU A 841 8.72 12.45 -21.02
N GLN A 842 7.47 12.17 -20.63
CA GLN A 842 6.29 12.34 -21.49
C GLN A 842 5.25 13.24 -20.81
N ASN A 843 4.90 14.38 -21.43
CA ASN A 843 3.92 15.30 -20.84
C ASN A 843 4.28 15.71 -19.39
N CYS A 844 5.56 16.02 -19.17
CA CYS A 844 6.08 16.56 -17.91
C CYS A 844 6.47 18.02 -18.15
N ALA A 845 5.86 18.95 -17.42
CA ALA A 845 6.25 20.35 -17.52
C ALA A 845 7.70 20.56 -17.04
N ALA A 846 8.47 21.46 -17.65
CA ALA A 846 9.89 21.68 -17.34
C ALA A 846 10.14 21.98 -15.85
N ALA A 847 9.30 22.84 -15.26
CA ALA A 847 9.26 23.16 -13.83
C ALA A 847 8.85 21.99 -12.92
N ARG A 848 8.50 20.82 -13.47
CA ARG A 848 8.10 19.62 -12.75
C ARG A 848 9.11 18.48 -12.85
N ILE A 849 10.25 18.69 -13.52
CA ILE A 849 11.26 17.64 -13.69
C ILE A 849 12.06 17.44 -12.40
N ILE A 850 12.67 18.49 -11.85
CA ILE A 850 13.40 18.43 -10.57
C ILE A 850 12.69 19.30 -9.52
N GLY A 851 12.46 18.74 -8.34
CA GLY A 851 12.09 19.44 -7.12
C GLY A 851 13.29 19.55 -6.20
N HIS A 852 14.07 20.62 -6.38
CA HIS A 852 15.16 20.99 -5.49
C HIS A 852 14.74 22.20 -4.65
N ASN A 853 14.82 22.08 -3.33
CA ASN A 853 14.55 23.18 -2.42
C ASN A 853 15.87 23.81 -1.97
N VAL A 854 16.01 25.11 -2.19
CA VAL A 854 17.21 25.87 -1.81
C VAL A 854 17.03 26.31 -0.37
N VAL A 855 17.69 25.60 0.53
CA VAL A 855 17.71 25.87 1.97
C VAL A 855 19.15 25.82 2.44
N ASP A 856 19.43 26.45 3.57
CA ASP A 856 20.78 26.55 4.09
C ASP A 856 21.22 25.26 4.79
N THR A 857 21.43 24.19 4.02
CA THR A 857 21.87 22.89 4.49
C THR A 857 22.87 22.26 3.52
N GLY A 858 23.69 21.35 4.03
CA GLY A 858 24.64 20.57 3.25
C GLY A 858 23.95 19.70 2.19
N SER A 859 22.89 18.98 2.55
CA SER A 859 22.09 18.19 1.60
C SER A 859 21.51 19.05 0.47
N SER A 860 21.12 20.30 0.72
CA SER A 860 20.72 21.24 -0.33
C SER A 860 21.91 21.63 -1.22
N ARG A 861 23.01 22.12 -0.62
CA ARG A 861 24.21 22.57 -1.37
C ARG A 861 24.88 21.48 -2.18
N TYR A 862 24.77 20.22 -1.74
CA TYR A 862 25.50 19.10 -2.31
C TYR A 862 24.64 18.13 -3.12
N PHE A 863 23.34 18.40 -3.30
CA PHE A 863 22.48 17.57 -4.15
C PHE A 863 23.10 17.35 -5.54
N ASN A 864 23.15 16.09 -5.97
CA ASN A 864 23.76 15.71 -7.24
C ASN A 864 23.24 14.36 -7.72
N PHE A 865 23.40 14.11 -9.03
CA PHE A 865 23.34 12.77 -9.61
C PHE A 865 24.01 12.75 -11.00
N ILE A 866 24.31 11.56 -11.49
CA ILE A 866 24.87 11.33 -12.83
C ILE A 866 23.76 10.85 -13.77
N ASP A 867 23.60 11.52 -14.92
CA ASP A 867 22.79 11.03 -16.04
C ASP A 867 23.73 10.44 -17.09
N TYR A 868 23.79 9.11 -17.12
CA TYR A 868 24.87 8.35 -17.78
C TYR A 868 24.82 8.39 -19.30
N ASP A 869 23.66 8.63 -19.90
CA ASP A 869 23.49 8.73 -21.35
C ASP A 869 22.94 10.09 -21.80
N GLY A 870 22.65 10.99 -20.86
CA GLY A 870 22.15 12.33 -21.17
C GLY A 870 20.68 12.37 -21.55
N THR A 871 19.94 11.27 -21.37
CA THR A 871 18.52 11.17 -21.75
C THR A 871 17.63 11.94 -20.78
N PHE A 872 17.92 11.90 -19.47
CA PHE A 872 17.17 12.66 -18.47
C PHE A 872 17.30 14.18 -18.69
N THR A 873 18.53 14.64 -18.92
CA THR A 873 18.87 16.04 -19.11
C THR A 873 18.65 16.54 -20.54
N SER A 874 18.28 15.66 -21.47
CA SER A 874 18.11 15.95 -22.91
C SER A 874 19.39 16.47 -23.59
N ARG A 875 20.56 16.03 -23.12
CA ARG A 875 21.88 16.43 -23.65
C ARG A 875 22.49 15.40 -24.62
N GLY A 876 22.05 14.14 -24.55
CA GLY A 876 22.55 13.05 -25.41
C GLY A 876 24.02 12.67 -25.19
N VAL A 877 24.62 13.16 -24.10
CA VAL A 877 25.96 12.81 -23.63
C VAL A 877 25.90 12.66 -22.10
N PRO A 878 26.81 11.89 -21.47
CA PRO A 878 26.83 11.76 -20.02
C PRO A 878 26.94 13.14 -19.33
N THR A 879 26.10 13.41 -18.34
CA THR A 879 26.07 14.66 -17.59
C THR A 879 26.10 14.47 -16.08
N ILE A 880 26.55 15.52 -15.39
CA ILE A 880 26.42 15.67 -13.94
C ILE A 880 25.41 16.79 -13.70
N VAL A 881 24.39 16.49 -12.90
CA VAL A 881 23.49 17.50 -12.34
C VAL A 881 23.96 17.80 -10.92
N GLY A 882 24.19 19.08 -10.62
CA GLY A 882 24.61 19.56 -9.31
C GLY A 882 23.73 20.71 -8.82
N ALA A 883 23.69 20.93 -7.51
CA ALA A 883 22.82 21.92 -6.86
C ALA A 883 23.11 23.38 -7.28
N HIS A 884 22.41 24.31 -6.62
CA HIS A 884 22.30 25.72 -6.99
C HIS A 884 23.60 26.55 -6.88
N ASP A 885 24.57 26.11 -6.07
CA ASP A 885 25.81 26.85 -5.86
C ASP A 885 26.73 26.83 -7.09
N LYS A 886 27.42 27.96 -7.34
CA LYS A 886 28.43 28.04 -8.40
C LYS A 886 29.57 27.03 -8.26
N TRP A 887 29.74 26.44 -7.08
CA TRP A 887 30.59 25.26 -6.84
C TRP A 887 30.37 24.14 -7.86
N TRP A 888 29.14 23.95 -8.36
CA TRP A 888 28.82 22.93 -9.36
C TRP A 888 29.10 23.37 -10.81
N GLN A 889 29.42 24.64 -11.05
CA GLN A 889 29.77 25.16 -12.37
C GLN A 889 31.25 24.86 -12.68
N PHE A 890 31.62 23.60 -12.91
CA PHE A 890 33.03 23.22 -13.00
C PHE A 890 33.73 23.50 -14.34
N ASP A 891 33.00 23.71 -15.44
CA ASP A 891 33.57 24.11 -16.73
C ASP A 891 32.56 24.90 -17.60
N SER A 892 32.93 25.19 -18.85
CA SER A 892 32.13 25.97 -19.79
C SER A 892 30.90 25.23 -20.35
N THR A 893 30.77 23.93 -20.11
CA THR A 893 29.59 23.15 -20.55
C THR A 893 28.40 23.30 -19.61
N CYS A 894 28.66 23.75 -18.38
CA CYS A 894 27.67 23.94 -17.33
C CYS A 894 26.65 25.03 -17.66
N GLN A 895 25.36 24.69 -17.59
CA GLN A 895 24.26 25.65 -17.69
C GLN A 895 23.38 25.56 -16.45
N PHE A 896 23.03 26.71 -15.88
CA PHE A 896 22.08 26.77 -14.77
C PHE A 896 20.65 26.68 -15.29
N ASN A 897 19.89 25.73 -14.76
CA ASN A 897 18.46 25.61 -15.04
C ASN A 897 17.68 26.23 -13.87
N SER A 898 17.01 27.37 -14.12
CA SER A 898 16.25 28.09 -13.11
C SER A 898 15.01 27.35 -12.61
N ASP A 899 14.42 26.49 -13.43
CA ASP A 899 13.26 25.68 -13.03
C ASP A 899 13.67 24.57 -12.06
N TRP A 900 14.90 24.08 -12.18
CA TRP A 900 15.44 22.98 -11.38
C TRP A 900 16.29 23.46 -10.21
N GLN A 901 16.73 24.73 -10.23
CA GLN A 901 17.71 25.29 -9.30
C GLN A 901 19.01 24.46 -9.26
N CYS A 902 19.46 23.98 -10.42
CA CYS A 902 20.60 23.08 -10.56
C CYS A 902 21.46 23.47 -11.77
N TYR A 903 22.76 23.21 -11.69
CA TYR A 903 23.64 23.20 -12.86
C TYR A 903 23.59 21.84 -13.57
N VAL A 904 23.58 21.88 -14.91
CA VAL A 904 23.70 20.71 -15.77
C VAL A 904 24.97 20.84 -16.60
N CYS A 905 25.92 19.94 -16.41
CA CYS A 905 27.25 19.98 -17.02
C CYS A 905 27.58 18.68 -17.73
N ASN A 906 28.37 18.73 -18.81
CA ASN A 906 28.88 17.50 -19.43
C ASN A 906 29.89 16.84 -18.50
N LYS A 907 29.73 15.54 -18.27
CA LYS A 907 30.56 14.78 -17.34
C LYS A 907 32.00 14.65 -17.84
N GLY A 908 32.18 14.26 -19.11
CA GLY A 908 33.50 13.93 -19.66
C GLY A 908 34.20 12.84 -18.82
N SER A 909 35.47 13.07 -18.47
CA SER A 909 36.25 12.18 -17.59
C SER A 909 36.08 12.47 -16.10
N LYS A 910 35.22 13.41 -15.71
CA LYS A 910 35.01 13.78 -14.31
C LYS A 910 34.03 12.82 -13.65
N GLU A 911 34.16 12.70 -12.33
CA GLU A 911 33.26 11.97 -11.45
C GLU A 911 32.88 12.85 -10.25
N ILE A 912 32.00 12.33 -9.40
CA ILE A 912 31.65 12.96 -8.14
C ILE A 912 32.61 12.46 -7.06
N ALA A 913 33.16 13.38 -6.28
CA ALA A 913 34.09 13.09 -5.21
C ALA A 913 33.62 13.73 -3.89
N SER A 914 33.89 13.08 -2.77
CA SER A 914 33.54 13.52 -1.42
C SER A 914 34.73 13.39 -0.47
N LEU A 915 35.05 14.49 0.21
CA LEU A 915 36.10 14.58 1.22
C LEU A 915 35.52 15.07 2.54
N GLN A 916 35.95 14.50 3.66
CA GLN A 916 35.64 15.01 4.98
C GLN A 916 36.87 15.64 5.63
N PHE A 917 36.77 16.93 5.94
CA PHE A 917 37.79 17.67 6.67
C PHE A 917 37.51 17.55 8.16
N TRP A 918 38.43 16.98 8.94
CA TRP A 918 38.34 16.95 10.40
C TRP A 918 39.45 17.84 10.98
N VAL A 919 39.02 18.91 11.64
CA VAL A 919 39.90 19.95 12.16
C VAL A 919 39.64 20.02 13.66
N PRO A 920 40.58 19.57 14.52
CA PRO A 920 40.35 19.51 15.96
C PRO A 920 39.85 20.84 16.54
N GLY A 921 38.75 20.79 17.29
CA GLY A 921 38.12 21.96 17.90
C GLY A 921 37.30 22.84 16.95
N LEU A 922 37.20 22.51 15.65
CA LEU A 922 36.44 23.29 14.67
C LEU A 922 35.44 22.43 13.88
N ILE A 923 35.91 21.38 13.21
CA ILE A 923 35.09 20.46 12.39
C ILE A 923 35.31 19.05 12.90
N SER A 924 34.24 18.38 13.32
CA SER A 924 34.28 17.02 13.87
C SER A 924 33.28 16.13 13.14
N ARG A 925 33.55 14.82 13.13
CA ARG A 925 32.59 13.80 12.65
C ARG A 925 31.54 13.49 13.72
N ASP A 926 31.95 13.46 14.98
CA ASP A 926 31.15 12.90 16.08
C ASP A 926 30.28 13.97 16.76
N GLU A 927 30.19 15.16 16.17
CA GLU A 927 29.39 16.28 16.66
C GLU A 927 28.43 16.74 15.56
N SER A 928 27.19 17.00 15.95
CA SER A 928 26.17 17.58 15.06
C SER A 928 26.00 19.06 15.42
N TRP A 929 26.16 19.92 14.42
CA TRP A 929 26.06 21.37 14.57
C TRP A 929 24.88 21.93 13.75
N PRO A 930 24.28 23.05 14.18
CA PRO A 930 23.31 23.76 13.37
C PRO A 930 23.84 24.11 11.97
N ALA A 931 22.96 24.19 10.97
CA ALA A 931 23.37 24.38 9.58
C ALA A 931 24.03 25.74 9.29
N ASP A 932 23.79 26.73 10.16
CA ASP A 932 24.40 28.07 10.15
C ASP A 932 25.79 28.12 10.81
N SER A 933 26.36 26.97 11.19
CA SER A 933 27.69 26.84 11.80
C SER A 933 28.84 27.03 10.79
N TYR A 934 28.86 28.16 10.09
CA TYR A 934 29.83 28.44 9.04
C TYR A 934 31.25 28.62 9.59
N VAL A 935 32.23 27.97 8.96
CA VAL A 935 33.64 28.05 9.34
C VAL A 935 34.56 28.43 8.19
N GLY A 936 34.03 28.50 6.97
CA GLY A 936 34.83 28.77 5.79
C GLY A 936 34.07 28.55 4.49
N ASN A 937 34.83 28.55 3.41
CA ASN A 937 34.35 28.25 2.07
C ASN A 937 35.30 27.28 1.39
N ILE A 938 34.79 26.61 0.37
CA ILE A 938 35.59 25.82 -0.56
C ILE A 938 35.30 26.27 -1.98
N SER A 939 36.36 26.52 -2.76
CA SER A 939 36.27 27.10 -4.11
C SER A 939 36.97 26.23 -5.15
N LEU A 940 36.42 26.17 -6.36
CA LEU A 940 37.11 25.53 -7.48
C LEU A 940 38.26 26.42 -7.98
N PHE A 941 39.36 25.79 -8.40
CA PHE A 941 40.46 26.46 -9.09
C PHE A 941 41.06 25.58 -10.20
N GLY A 942 41.92 26.17 -11.02
CA GLY A 942 42.51 25.50 -12.20
C GLY A 942 41.55 25.45 -13.38
N SER A 943 41.94 24.75 -14.45
CA SER A 943 41.11 24.55 -15.66
C SER A 943 40.56 25.85 -16.29
N GLY A 944 41.29 26.97 -16.17
CA GLY A 944 40.87 28.27 -16.70
C GLY A 944 39.79 28.99 -15.89
N ILE A 945 39.47 28.53 -14.67
CA ILE A 945 38.55 29.22 -13.76
C ILE A 945 39.25 30.47 -13.20
N THR A 946 38.70 31.65 -13.52
CA THR A 946 39.23 32.95 -13.05
C THR A 946 38.28 33.66 -12.07
N ASP A 947 37.07 33.14 -11.89
CA ASP A 947 36.05 33.65 -10.98
C ASP A 947 35.91 32.78 -9.72
N GLN A 948 35.33 33.32 -8.64
CA GLN A 948 35.10 32.54 -7.42
C GLN A 948 33.86 31.64 -7.54
N ARG A 949 34.10 30.34 -7.77
CA ARG A 949 33.08 29.29 -7.81
C ARG A 949 33.12 28.49 -6.52
N ARG A 950 32.32 28.89 -5.54
CA ARG A 950 32.45 28.42 -4.15
C ARG A 950 31.14 27.97 -3.52
N THR A 951 31.26 27.22 -2.44
CA THR A 951 30.19 26.87 -1.50
C THR A 951 30.71 26.97 -0.05
N ILE A 952 29.79 26.89 0.91
CA ILE A 952 30.04 27.06 2.34
C ILE A 952 30.57 25.76 2.95
N VAL A 953 31.52 25.92 3.89
CA VAL A 953 31.98 24.86 4.78
C VAL A 953 31.46 25.14 6.19
N THR A 954 30.83 24.12 6.78
CA THR A 954 30.24 24.17 8.13
C THR A 954 31.06 23.36 9.13
N ARG A 955 30.68 23.40 10.41
CA ARG A 955 31.27 22.54 11.45
C ARG A 955 30.93 21.06 11.28
N ASN A 956 29.89 20.75 10.52
CA ASN A 956 29.57 19.38 10.12
C ASN A 956 30.52 18.93 9.00
N ALA A 957 31.22 17.82 9.21
CA ALA A 957 32.22 17.34 8.27
C ALA A 957 31.61 16.95 6.90
N GLY A 958 32.37 17.17 5.82
CA GLY A 958 32.02 16.71 4.48
C GLY A 958 31.85 17.83 3.45
N VAL A 959 32.39 17.59 2.26
CA VAL A 959 32.20 18.39 1.05
C VAL A 959 32.14 17.42 -0.12
N THR A 960 31.06 17.49 -0.90
CA THR A 960 30.93 16.78 -2.16
C THR A 960 31.13 17.75 -3.32
N GLY A 961 31.81 17.30 -4.37
CA GLY A 961 32.00 18.09 -5.57
C GLY A 961 32.55 17.23 -6.70
N ILE A 962 33.39 17.81 -7.52
CA ILE A 962 33.80 17.23 -8.80
C ILE A 962 35.26 16.79 -8.74
N SER A 963 35.53 15.57 -9.21
CA SER A 963 36.87 15.01 -9.33
C SER A 963 37.66 15.67 -10.47
N ASN A 964 38.97 15.40 -10.49
CA ASN A 964 39.94 15.88 -11.46
C ASN A 964 40.01 17.42 -11.54
N MET A 965 39.68 18.10 -10.45
CA MET A 965 39.61 19.56 -10.32
C MET A 965 40.39 20.05 -9.09
N GLY A 966 40.74 21.34 -9.09
CA GLY A 966 41.33 22.01 -7.94
C GLY A 966 40.27 22.39 -6.91
N TRP A 967 40.45 22.02 -5.64
CA TRP A 967 39.60 22.40 -4.51
C TRP A 967 40.42 23.27 -3.55
N TYR A 968 40.03 24.52 -3.33
CA TYR A 968 40.71 25.44 -2.42
C TYR A 968 39.88 25.63 -1.16
N LEU A 969 40.38 25.11 -0.04
CA LEU A 969 39.75 25.23 1.27
C LEU A 969 40.24 26.48 1.99
N TYR A 970 39.32 27.38 2.32
CA TYR A 970 39.59 28.58 3.10
C TYR A 970 38.76 28.57 4.38
N LEU A 971 39.41 28.59 5.54
CA LEU A 971 38.76 28.68 6.85
C LEU A 971 38.91 30.10 7.40
N THR A 972 37.81 30.72 7.82
CA THR A 972 37.79 32.11 8.29
C THR A 972 38.56 32.29 9.60
N GLY A 973 38.57 31.25 10.45
CA GLY A 973 39.36 31.19 11.68
C GLY A 973 40.87 31.00 11.47
N GLY A 974 41.33 30.84 10.22
CA GLY A 974 42.70 30.52 9.87
C GLY A 974 42.93 29.03 9.58
N SER A 975 44.12 28.68 9.10
CA SER A 975 44.47 27.30 8.76
C SER A 975 45.04 26.55 9.96
N PRO A 976 44.65 25.29 10.21
CA PRO A 976 45.04 24.58 11.41
C PRO A 976 46.50 24.09 11.36
N THR A 977 47.12 23.97 12.53
CA THR A 977 48.43 23.29 12.68
C THR A 977 48.32 21.79 12.46
N TYR A 978 47.12 21.21 12.56
CA TYR A 978 46.86 19.81 12.26
C TYR A 978 45.44 19.60 11.74
N MET A 979 45.28 18.78 10.70
CA MET A 979 43.98 18.30 10.24
C MET A 979 44.06 16.89 9.67
N LYS A 980 42.91 16.21 9.68
CA LYS A 980 42.70 14.94 8.98
C LYS A 980 41.78 15.17 7.79
N LEU A 981 42.08 14.51 6.68
CA LEU A 981 41.26 14.49 5.48
C LEU A 981 40.86 13.05 5.21
N TRP A 982 39.59 12.71 5.44
CA TRP A 982 39.07 11.40 5.06
C TRP A 982 38.57 11.44 3.62
N LEU A 983 39.12 10.55 2.79
CA LEU A 983 38.76 10.40 1.37
C LEU A 983 37.52 9.50 1.25
N SER A 984 36.38 10.00 1.73
CA SER A 984 35.13 9.23 1.82
C SER A 984 34.69 8.59 0.51
N GLN A 985 34.78 9.33 -0.61
CA GLN A 985 34.52 8.80 -1.94
C GLN A 985 35.38 9.53 -2.96
N VAL A 986 36.51 8.95 -3.38
CA VAL A 986 37.31 9.44 -4.51
C VAL A 986 37.43 8.28 -5.48
N PRO A 987 36.64 8.23 -6.56
CA PRO A 987 36.58 7.06 -7.44
C PRO A 987 37.95 6.63 -7.97
N PHE A 988 38.11 5.33 -8.23
CA PHE A 988 39.36 4.79 -8.79
C PHE A 988 39.77 5.54 -10.06
N GLY A 989 41.07 5.82 -10.21
CA GLY A 989 41.62 6.57 -11.35
C GLY A 989 41.32 8.08 -11.33
N ASN A 990 40.57 8.59 -10.35
CA ASN A 990 40.26 10.01 -10.20
C ASN A 990 40.99 10.62 -9.00
N TYR A 991 41.02 11.95 -8.93
CA TYR A 991 41.67 12.66 -7.82
C TYR A 991 40.94 13.94 -7.44
N VAL A 992 41.28 14.51 -6.27
CA VAL A 992 40.99 15.90 -5.91
C VAL A 992 42.32 16.63 -5.69
N PHE A 993 42.51 17.79 -6.32
CA PHE A 993 43.72 18.59 -6.15
C PHE A 993 43.48 19.69 -5.12
N LEU A 994 43.81 19.41 -3.87
CA LEU A 994 43.50 20.26 -2.72
C LEU A 994 44.55 21.37 -2.54
N ALA A 995 44.10 22.60 -2.31
CA ALA A 995 44.92 23.74 -1.92
C ALA A 995 44.42 24.33 -0.57
N ILE A 996 45.34 24.66 0.34
CA ILE A 996 45.04 25.26 1.65
C ILE A 996 46.01 26.40 1.93
N PRO A 997 45.56 27.61 2.33
CA PRO A 997 46.46 28.73 2.55
C PRO A 997 47.29 28.52 3.82
N TYR A 998 48.56 28.89 3.81
CA TYR A 998 49.41 28.90 5.01
C TYR A 998 50.42 30.07 4.93
N PRO A 999 50.92 30.59 6.06
CA PRO A 999 51.92 31.66 6.02
C PRO A 999 53.21 31.19 5.33
N ALA A 1000 53.91 32.10 4.66
CA ALA A 1000 55.22 31.82 4.09
C ALA A 1000 56.20 31.26 5.15
N GLY A 1001 57.09 30.35 4.73
CA GLY A 1001 58.00 29.64 5.64
C GLY A 1001 57.38 28.51 6.45
N THR A 1002 56.12 28.13 6.20
CA THR A 1002 55.50 26.95 6.83
C THR A 1002 56.12 25.66 6.28
N THR A 1003 56.42 24.72 7.17
CA THR A 1003 56.89 23.36 6.86
C THR A 1003 55.81 22.35 7.17
N PHE A 1004 55.76 21.25 6.41
CA PHE A 1004 54.68 20.27 6.50
C PHE A 1004 55.23 18.86 6.71
N ASN A 1005 54.51 18.09 7.53
CA ASN A 1005 54.58 16.64 7.55
C ASN A 1005 53.22 16.11 7.09
N VAL A 1006 53.20 15.47 5.93
CA VAL A 1006 51.97 14.92 5.34
C VAL A 1006 52.11 13.42 5.22
N SER A 1007 51.16 12.69 5.78
CA SER A 1007 51.12 11.23 5.72
C SER A 1007 49.72 10.75 5.36
N CYS A 1008 49.63 9.54 4.83
CA CYS A 1008 48.37 8.84 4.61
C CYS A 1008 48.35 7.60 5.49
N GLU A 1009 47.20 7.36 6.10
CA GLU A 1009 46.89 6.16 6.86
C GLU A 1009 45.66 5.48 6.27
N TYR A 1010 45.72 4.17 6.09
CA TYR A 1010 44.52 3.36 5.97
C TYR A 1010 44.42 2.45 7.18
N LYS A 1011 43.41 2.69 8.01
CA LYS A 1011 43.29 2.11 9.36
C LYS A 1011 43.26 0.58 9.38
N TYR A 1012 42.75 -0.05 8.33
CA TYR A 1012 42.57 -1.50 8.29
C TYR A 1012 43.74 -2.24 7.64
N ASN A 1013 44.63 -1.55 6.91
CA ASN A 1013 45.78 -2.19 6.27
C ASN A 1013 46.93 -1.21 6.02
N SER A 1014 48.03 -1.41 6.74
CA SER A 1014 49.21 -0.54 6.68
C SER A 1014 49.93 -0.54 5.33
N GLN A 1015 49.67 -1.48 4.43
CA GLN A 1015 50.27 -1.50 3.09
C GLN A 1015 49.88 -0.27 2.25
N TYR A 1016 48.73 0.33 2.56
CA TYR A 1016 48.23 1.53 1.89
C TYR A 1016 48.57 2.81 2.64
N SER A 1017 49.31 2.73 3.75
CA SER A 1017 49.82 3.87 4.50
C SER A 1017 51.19 4.31 3.97
N TYR A 1018 51.41 5.62 3.82
CA TYR A 1018 52.67 6.16 3.27
C TYR A 1018 52.91 7.61 3.72
N ASN A 1019 54.15 8.07 3.65
CA ASN A 1019 54.51 9.47 3.87
C ASN A 1019 54.65 10.19 2.53
N PHE A 1020 54.13 11.40 2.43
CA PHE A 1020 54.28 12.22 1.23
C PHE A 1020 55.67 12.84 1.18
N THR A 1021 56.19 13.01 -0.04
CA THR A 1021 57.46 13.71 -0.30
C THR A 1021 57.22 15.07 -0.96
N MET A 1022 58.12 16.03 -0.77
CA MET A 1022 57.97 17.35 -1.37
C MET A 1022 58.25 17.28 -2.89
N ALA A 1023 57.36 17.85 -3.70
CA ALA A 1023 57.53 18.01 -5.15
C ALA A 1023 58.26 19.31 -5.51
N ALA A 1024 58.64 19.46 -6.79
CA ALA A 1024 59.29 20.67 -7.29
C ALA A 1024 58.32 21.83 -7.59
N SER A 1025 57.03 21.54 -7.81
CA SER A 1025 55.99 22.52 -8.11
C SER A 1025 54.58 21.97 -7.87
N ALA A 1026 53.58 22.85 -7.81
CA ALA A 1026 52.16 22.48 -7.72
C ALA A 1026 51.71 21.63 -8.93
N ALA A 1027 52.18 21.98 -10.14
CA ALA A 1027 51.93 21.19 -11.34
C ALA A 1027 52.48 19.76 -11.23
N ALA A 1028 53.66 19.58 -10.63
CA ALA A 1028 54.25 18.26 -10.38
C ALA A 1028 53.48 17.44 -9.33
N VAL A 1029 52.80 18.10 -8.37
CA VAL A 1029 51.86 17.42 -7.46
C VAL A 1029 50.64 16.93 -8.24
N ARG A 1030 50.00 17.80 -9.04
CA ARG A 1030 48.82 17.45 -9.82
C ARG A 1030 49.07 16.33 -10.83
N SER A 1031 50.18 16.38 -11.57
CA SER A 1031 50.55 15.33 -12.54
C SER A 1031 51.17 14.09 -11.88
N GLY A 1032 51.46 14.14 -10.58
CA GLY A 1032 52.10 13.08 -9.82
C GLY A 1032 51.20 11.89 -9.49
N ASP A 1033 51.78 10.92 -8.80
CA ASP A 1033 51.15 9.66 -8.40
C ASP A 1033 50.23 9.76 -7.19
N GLY A 1034 50.15 10.92 -6.52
CA GLY A 1034 49.37 11.11 -5.29
C GLY A 1034 50.18 10.95 -4.00
N LYS A 1035 51.51 10.77 -4.07
CA LYS A 1035 52.39 10.63 -2.89
C LYS A 1035 53.28 11.85 -2.65
N LYS A 1036 52.91 13.00 -3.21
CA LYS A 1036 53.68 14.24 -3.12
C LYS A 1036 52.85 15.44 -2.69
N TYR A 1037 53.48 16.38 -1.99
CA TYR A 1037 52.91 17.68 -1.64
C TYR A 1037 53.84 18.81 -2.12
N TYR A 1038 53.32 20.04 -2.22
CA TYR A 1038 54.12 21.22 -2.53
C TYR A 1038 53.60 22.44 -1.78
N PHE A 1039 54.48 23.33 -1.36
CA PHE A 1039 54.11 24.61 -0.76
C PHE A 1039 54.78 25.74 -1.54
N ASP A 1040 53.99 26.60 -2.19
CA ASP A 1040 54.49 27.71 -3.02
C ASP A 1040 54.76 28.99 -2.23
N GLN A 1041 54.83 28.88 -0.90
CA GLN A 1041 54.87 29.98 0.07
C GLN A 1041 53.55 30.68 0.35
N THR A 1042 52.47 30.32 -0.33
CA THR A 1042 51.11 30.83 -0.06
C THR A 1042 50.09 29.71 0.19
N HIS A 1043 50.20 28.59 -0.53
CA HIS A 1043 49.26 27.48 -0.54
C HIS A 1043 49.98 26.14 -0.46
N LEU A 1044 49.49 25.27 0.42
CA LEU A 1044 49.83 23.85 0.44
C LEU A 1044 48.99 23.14 -0.60
N PHE A 1045 49.63 22.42 -1.52
CA PHE A 1045 49.01 21.58 -2.54
C PHE A 1045 49.18 20.10 -2.23
N VAL A 1046 48.08 19.36 -2.25
CA VAL A 1046 48.03 17.90 -2.05
C VAL A 1046 47.11 17.28 -3.11
N LYS A 1047 47.54 16.19 -3.74
CA LYS A 1047 46.69 15.40 -4.63
C LYS A 1047 46.09 14.23 -3.86
N ALA A 1048 44.80 14.34 -3.53
CA ALA A 1048 44.06 13.29 -2.83
C ALA A 1048 43.62 12.19 -3.81
N ILE A 1049 44.16 10.98 -3.62
CA ILE A 1049 43.80 9.75 -4.35
C ILE A 1049 43.54 8.68 -3.31
N ASN A 1050 42.46 7.91 -3.47
CA ASN A 1050 42.20 6.75 -2.62
C ASN A 1050 42.89 5.51 -3.23
N PHE A 1051 44.04 5.14 -2.67
CA PHE A 1051 44.87 4.04 -3.18
C PHE A 1051 44.35 2.65 -2.84
N ARG A 1052 43.38 2.53 -1.93
CA ARG A 1052 42.78 1.22 -1.66
C ARG A 1052 41.95 0.77 -2.86
N LEU A 1053 41.26 1.71 -3.52
CA LEU A 1053 40.31 1.35 -4.56
C LEU A 1053 41.04 0.68 -5.73
N ASP A 1054 40.50 -0.43 -6.21
CA ASP A 1054 41.01 -1.16 -7.37
C ASP A 1054 40.04 -1.14 -8.56
N GLY A 1055 38.86 -0.53 -8.39
CA GLY A 1055 37.83 -0.37 -9.40
C GLY A 1055 36.77 -1.47 -9.40
N THR A 1056 36.85 -2.40 -8.44
CA THR A 1056 35.82 -3.44 -8.22
C THR A 1056 34.66 -2.94 -7.35
N GLU A 1057 34.81 -1.80 -6.69
CA GLU A 1057 33.93 -1.36 -5.59
C GLU A 1057 32.87 -0.41 -6.09
N LYS A 1058 31.89 -1.04 -6.74
CA LYS A 1058 30.86 -0.35 -7.48
C LYS A 1058 29.56 -1.14 -7.54
N PHE A 1059 28.47 -0.41 -7.44
CA PHE A 1059 27.14 -0.89 -7.80
C PHE A 1059 26.87 -0.54 -9.27
N THR A 1060 26.83 -1.56 -10.13
CA THR A 1060 26.58 -1.38 -11.57
C THR A 1060 25.31 -2.11 -11.99
N ARG A 1061 24.39 -1.37 -12.60
CA ARG A 1061 23.12 -1.88 -13.12
C ARG A 1061 22.64 -1.04 -14.29
N GLY A 1062 21.96 -1.66 -15.26
CA GLY A 1062 21.29 -0.95 -16.35
C GLY A 1062 22.16 0.02 -17.17
N GLY A 1063 23.48 -0.21 -17.24
CA GLY A 1063 24.44 0.67 -17.93
C GLY A 1063 24.98 1.85 -17.11
N ALA A 1064 24.57 2.00 -15.85
CA ALA A 1064 25.06 3.02 -14.94
C ALA A 1064 25.91 2.39 -13.81
N THR A 1065 26.83 3.18 -13.26
CA THR A 1065 27.74 2.77 -12.19
C THR A 1065 27.74 3.80 -11.07
N LEU A 1066 27.65 3.33 -9.84
CA LEU A 1066 27.91 4.11 -8.62
C LEU A 1066 29.09 3.50 -7.89
N TYR A 1067 29.94 4.34 -7.29
CA TYR A 1067 31.12 3.88 -6.58
C TYR A 1067 30.85 3.84 -5.08
N ASP A 1068 31.47 2.89 -4.38
CA ASP A 1068 31.27 2.74 -2.94
C ASP A 1068 31.92 3.87 -2.14
N VAL A 1069 31.34 4.11 -0.96
CA VAL A 1069 31.97 4.95 0.06
C VAL A 1069 32.95 4.07 0.85
N TYR A 1070 34.20 4.51 0.96
CA TYR A 1070 35.22 3.72 1.65
C TYR A 1070 35.69 4.37 2.95
N TRP A 1071 35.60 3.58 4.02
CA TRP A 1071 35.86 4.05 5.38
C TRP A 1071 37.35 4.07 5.70
N GLU A 1072 37.78 5.08 6.45
CA GLU A 1072 39.06 5.12 7.16
C GLU A 1072 40.35 5.19 6.30
N PHE A 1073 40.26 5.78 5.09
CA PHE A 1073 41.42 6.21 4.30
C PHE A 1073 41.69 7.72 4.52
N ILE A 1074 42.72 8.05 5.31
CA ILE A 1074 42.89 9.38 5.92
C ILE A 1074 44.26 9.97 5.57
N ILE A 1075 44.28 11.21 5.07
CA ILE A 1075 45.50 12.01 4.95
C ILE A 1075 45.63 12.90 6.19
N HIS A 1076 46.77 12.83 6.86
CA HIS A 1076 47.14 13.70 7.98
C HIS A 1076 48.04 14.82 7.46
N ILE A 1077 47.72 16.05 7.85
CA ILE A 1077 48.52 17.23 7.52
C ILE A 1077 48.89 17.90 8.84
N SER A 1078 50.20 17.94 9.13
CA SER A 1078 50.77 18.69 10.24
C SER A 1078 51.59 19.85 9.70
N ALA A 1079 51.35 21.06 10.19
CA ALA A 1079 51.99 22.30 9.74
C ALA A 1079 52.72 22.98 10.89
N LYS A 1080 53.96 23.43 10.64
CA LYS A 1080 54.80 24.17 11.59
C LYS A 1080 55.43 25.38 10.92
N ASN A 1081 55.26 26.55 11.53
CA ASN A 1081 55.92 27.79 11.11
C ASN A 1081 56.71 28.36 12.30
N THR A 1082 57.96 28.77 12.07
CA THR A 1082 58.84 29.31 13.12
C THR A 1082 58.81 30.84 13.21
N ILE A 1083 58.15 31.50 12.26
CA ILE A 1083 58.06 32.96 12.15
C ILE A 1083 56.67 33.44 12.61
N VAL A 1084 55.61 32.76 12.18
CA VAL A 1084 54.22 33.05 12.55
C VAL A 1084 53.73 32.01 13.55
N SER A 1085 53.52 32.41 14.80
CA SER A 1085 52.98 31.53 15.84
C SER A 1085 51.49 31.27 15.62
N ALA A 1086 51.07 30.02 15.75
CA ALA A 1086 49.66 29.66 15.72
C ALA A 1086 48.96 30.12 17.02
N VAL A 1087 47.74 30.64 16.89
CA VAL A 1087 46.85 31.01 18.00
C VAL A 1087 45.76 29.95 18.10
N ASN A 1088 45.62 29.32 19.27
CA ASN A 1088 44.68 28.21 19.50
C ASN A 1088 44.80 27.08 18.45
N ASN A 1089 46.01 26.78 18.00
CA ASN A 1089 46.31 25.82 16.93
C ASN A 1089 45.91 26.25 15.49
N PHE A 1090 45.69 27.54 15.25
CA PHE A 1090 45.41 28.09 13.91
C PHE A 1090 46.38 29.21 13.50
N PHE A 1091 46.77 29.24 12.23
CA PHE A 1091 47.44 30.37 11.59
C PHE A 1091 46.39 31.34 11.06
N THR A 1092 46.22 32.48 11.72
CA THR A 1092 45.14 33.44 11.47
C THR A 1092 45.55 34.54 10.46
N ASN A 1093 44.59 35.38 10.04
CA ASN A 1093 44.80 36.51 9.12
C ASN A 1093 45.39 36.13 7.75
N LEU A 1094 45.05 34.93 7.26
CA LEU A 1094 45.44 34.48 5.93
C LEU A 1094 44.53 35.07 4.86
N PRO A 1095 45.09 35.54 3.73
CA PRO A 1095 44.28 36.12 2.66
C PRO A 1095 43.51 35.03 1.90
N ASP A 1096 42.25 35.31 1.56
CA ASP A 1096 41.41 34.46 0.71
C ASP A 1096 41.77 34.64 -0.78
N ILE A 1097 42.89 34.07 -1.21
CA ILE A 1097 43.40 34.18 -2.58
C ILE A 1097 43.33 32.82 -3.26
N LEU A 1098 42.65 32.73 -4.40
CA LEU A 1098 42.61 31.53 -5.22
C LEU A 1098 44.00 31.19 -5.79
N PRO A 1099 44.36 29.89 -5.86
CA PRO A 1099 45.51 29.47 -6.64
C PRO A 1099 45.37 29.83 -8.13
N SER A 1100 46.49 29.86 -8.85
CA SER A 1100 46.50 30.20 -10.29
C SER A 1100 45.52 29.36 -11.11
N SER A 1101 44.79 30.00 -12.03
CA SER A 1101 43.84 29.36 -12.94
C SER A 1101 44.49 28.44 -13.99
N THR A 1102 45.81 28.57 -14.17
CA THR A 1102 46.61 27.76 -15.09
C THR A 1102 47.12 26.46 -14.47
N LEU A 1103 46.91 26.26 -13.16
CA LEU A 1103 47.42 25.10 -12.44
C LEU A 1103 46.72 23.81 -12.80
#